data_AF-E9B603-F1
#
_entry.id   AF-E9B603-F1
#
_cell.length_a   1.000
_cell.length_b   1.000
_cell.length_c   1.000
_cell.angle_alpha   90.00
_cell.angle_beta   90.00
_cell.angle_gamma   90.00
#
_symmetry.space_group_name_H-M   'P 1'
#
loop_
_entity.id
_entity.type
_entity.pdbx_description
1 polymer ?
#
loop_
_entity_poly.entity_id
_entity_poly.type
_entity_poly.pdbx_seq_one_letter_code
_entity_poly.pdbx_strand_id
1 'polypeptide(L)'
;MSSRWPSSLLNATNKRLTERIEQLTLDLDTKRNSVAEQREVLGLLKKHQHEAQQQVKAIAEALERERAAVENDEDKLKQLQLEAEADARRARQSKEAETQLSQAVSALESTLDQRYRALSGQREIAVELEEEAKELVSAHLSRQRVGDDLAAAQRELSSTVWATLARLNEQVRVATQRLEEARGERLHVLQEVDAMHLALQHAVKDQAESLRALELVYVQTSQLDAQVLGNAKSMEVLVAAAREREKLRGELQATLERLRRDNQRQALTHDLKREQYDKQVRALQKTVAALREDEEHSMISRRCEEAEVQQLCQQRRELEHVILLCEEKRQLLAQQQARRDALEGARALMQRQESTGQPSPAALGDMILALEQQEAQLEDRVRRTCAKLTEAIQTFMDEGRRSEHFNAAVADKMKAKLSLVSDQEASEGHVQLLKERSRKLEESLAERQALFSSMQALTLEQRAQRQASWLREIEQLRGTLLRVQRDHQQLLHGTATLRSSWHHTRKTLEEKGMSQGKVLNDLRLLEGEVFRLDQEMTATAEEHNSRLLQHEQAGVTLQSLMRAADGQVSGLKEAAGTEAYIRAEVQIVEERIQADMQGALVELHLNGNEVHELSEELQRHRKKLNLLRLRYEEAMMSMARAAQKPLSEEEGRGIPLPLLNSESDTCTPEAVHAHLLLRRSYEREQLMQRGNYLDLRLVALDRETSTLRHMVDGMRSSQVTSGQANALGELSSTAKKAGASSIKNCSSQLEPSAPSCSPTLIKKELLSSAEASEHFWRAELQLLDETLAAMSQQRDDSRVRLHEMRATLKELQDTERQKRMQVQKLRDSVQRSRKLANVVSVKCSR
;
A
#
# COMPACT_ATOMS: atom_id res chain seq x y z
N MET A 1 -9.88 -79.91 26.68
CA MET A 1 -10.25 -81.33 26.89
C MET A 1 -10.15 -82.10 25.57
N SER A 2 -8.99 -82.67 25.28
CA SER A 2 -8.73 -83.46 24.06
C SER A 2 -8.85 -84.94 24.39
N SER A 3 -9.84 -85.63 23.82
CA SER A 3 -10.00 -87.08 23.85
C SER A 3 -8.90 -87.77 23.03
N ARG A 4 -7.70 -87.90 23.60
CA ARG A 4 -6.60 -88.67 22.99
C ARG A 4 -6.69 -90.15 23.38
N TRP A 5 -6.73 -91.01 22.37
CA TRP A 5 -6.48 -92.44 22.54
C TRP A 5 -5.01 -92.69 22.93
N PRO A 6 -4.70 -93.72 23.74
CA PRO A 6 -3.33 -94.03 24.13
C PRO A 6 -2.47 -94.42 22.92
N SER A 7 -1.34 -93.75 22.73
CA SER A 7 -0.37 -93.99 21.65
C SER A 7 0.24 -95.40 21.66
N SER A 8 0.06 -96.16 22.74
CA SER A 8 0.52 -97.54 22.89
C SER A 8 -0.32 -98.56 22.08
N LEU A 9 -1.52 -98.22 21.62
CA LEU A 9 -2.43 -99.12 20.90
C LEU A 9 -2.44 -98.92 19.36
N LEU A 10 -1.63 -98.01 18.82
CA LEU A 10 -1.63 -97.67 17.39
C LEU A 10 -0.48 -98.39 16.64
N ASN A 11 -0.82 -99.02 15.51
CA ASN A 11 0.15 -99.56 14.54
C ASN A 11 1.14 -98.47 14.08
N ALA A 12 2.38 -98.86 13.71
CA ALA A 12 3.47 -97.92 13.40
C ALA A 12 3.13 -96.89 12.30
N THR A 13 2.27 -97.27 11.35
CA THR A 13 1.74 -96.36 10.31
C THR A 13 0.79 -95.30 10.90
N ASN A 14 -0.07 -95.68 11.83
CA ASN A 14 -0.97 -94.76 12.52
C ASN A 14 -0.20 -93.81 13.45
N LYS A 15 0.89 -94.25 14.07
CA LYS A 15 1.78 -93.37 14.87
C LYS A 15 2.39 -92.25 14.03
N ARG A 16 2.92 -92.58 12.84
CA ARG A 16 3.44 -91.58 11.90
C ARG A 16 2.36 -90.64 11.37
N LEU A 17 1.13 -91.15 11.17
CA LEU A 17 0.01 -90.31 10.77
C LEU A 17 -0.40 -89.35 11.89
N THR A 18 -0.46 -89.80 13.15
CA THR A 18 -0.74 -88.93 14.29
C THR A 18 0.36 -87.90 14.51
N GLU A 19 1.64 -88.26 14.42
CA GLU A 19 2.76 -87.30 14.51
C GLU A 19 2.71 -86.27 13.38
N ARG A 20 2.35 -86.69 12.16
CA ARG A 20 2.20 -85.78 11.02
C ARG A 20 0.97 -84.88 11.13
N ILE A 21 -0.13 -85.38 11.69
CA ILE A 21 -1.30 -84.57 12.01
C ILE A 21 -0.95 -83.55 13.09
N GLU A 22 -0.21 -83.95 14.13
CA GLU A 22 0.23 -83.07 15.21
C GLU A 22 1.17 -81.96 14.71
N GLN A 23 2.13 -82.30 13.84
CA GLN A 23 2.99 -81.34 13.15
C GLN A 23 2.18 -80.38 12.28
N LEU A 24 1.23 -80.89 11.50
CA LEU A 24 0.35 -80.04 10.67
C LEU A 24 -0.58 -79.16 11.51
N THR A 25 -1.04 -79.61 12.68
CA THR A 25 -1.82 -78.77 13.59
C THR A 25 -0.97 -77.68 14.23
N LEU A 26 0.29 -77.98 14.61
CA LEU A 26 1.23 -76.96 15.10
C LEU A 26 1.56 -75.93 14.00
N ASP A 27 1.78 -76.38 12.75
CA ASP A 27 1.99 -75.49 11.61
C ASP A 27 0.74 -74.65 11.30
N LEU A 28 -0.46 -75.20 11.47
CA LEU A 28 -1.70 -74.44 11.32
C LEU A 28 -1.90 -73.42 12.42
N ASP A 29 -1.60 -73.77 13.67
CA ASP A 29 -1.73 -72.86 14.81
C ASP A 29 -0.70 -71.73 14.75
N THR A 30 0.54 -72.01 14.34
CA THR A 30 1.56 -70.98 14.09
C THR A 30 1.15 -70.04 12.95
N LYS A 31 0.62 -70.56 11.84
CA LYS A 31 0.07 -69.71 10.76
C LYS A 31 -1.14 -68.91 11.22
N ARG A 32 -2.01 -69.48 12.05
CA ARG A 32 -3.17 -68.77 12.63
C ARG A 32 -2.73 -67.58 13.47
N ASN A 33 -1.69 -67.77 14.29
CA ASN A 33 -1.12 -66.70 15.11
C ASN A 33 -0.48 -65.61 14.23
N SER A 34 0.28 -65.98 13.19
CA SER A 34 0.85 -64.98 12.25
C SER A 34 -0.22 -64.18 11.51
N VAL A 35 -1.37 -64.78 11.17
CA VAL A 35 -2.48 -64.09 10.52
C VAL A 35 -3.20 -63.16 11.50
N ALA A 36 -3.28 -63.53 12.77
CA ALA A 36 -3.82 -62.66 13.82
C ALA A 36 -2.93 -61.41 14.00
N GLU A 37 -1.61 -61.59 14.10
CA GLU A 37 -0.64 -60.50 14.17
C GLU A 37 -0.72 -59.57 12.94
N GLN A 38 -0.80 -60.14 11.72
CA GLN A 38 -0.97 -59.35 10.49
C GLN A 38 -2.27 -58.55 10.46
N ARG A 39 -3.37 -59.10 11.02
CA ARG A 39 -4.64 -58.37 11.13
C ARG A 39 -4.58 -57.22 12.12
N GLU A 40 -3.84 -57.38 13.23
CA GLU A 40 -3.58 -56.31 14.19
C GLU A 40 -2.73 -55.20 13.56
N VAL A 41 -1.65 -55.55 12.84
CA VAL A 41 -0.82 -54.60 12.10
C VAL A 41 -1.64 -53.85 11.04
N LEU A 42 -2.48 -54.54 10.28
CA LEU A 42 -3.39 -53.89 9.32
C LEU A 42 -4.43 -53.00 10.02
N GLY A 43 -4.90 -53.37 11.20
CA GLY A 43 -5.78 -52.56 12.03
C GLY A 43 -5.10 -51.25 12.48
N LEU A 44 -3.86 -51.33 12.92
CA LEU A 44 -3.03 -50.16 13.29
C LEU A 44 -2.74 -49.27 12.08
N LEU A 45 -2.35 -49.86 10.93
CA LEU A 45 -2.12 -49.11 9.70
C LEU A 45 -3.37 -48.37 9.22
N LYS A 46 -4.56 -48.98 9.31
CA LYS A 46 -5.82 -48.31 8.98
C LYS A 46 -6.14 -47.16 9.94
N LYS A 47 -5.86 -47.30 11.24
CA LYS A 47 -6.00 -46.22 12.21
C LYS A 47 -5.06 -45.06 11.89
N HIS A 48 -3.78 -45.32 11.67
CA HIS A 48 -2.81 -44.29 11.29
C HIS A 48 -3.13 -43.62 9.96
N GLN A 49 -3.64 -44.36 8.97
CA GLN A 49 -4.11 -43.78 7.72
C GLN A 49 -5.30 -42.83 7.96
N HIS A 50 -6.21 -43.17 8.87
CA HIS A 50 -7.34 -42.31 9.21
C HIS A 50 -6.90 -41.05 9.97
N GLU A 51 -5.98 -41.19 10.93
CA GLU A 51 -5.37 -40.06 11.66
C GLU A 51 -4.65 -39.11 10.70
N ALA A 52 -3.87 -39.64 9.74
CA ALA A 52 -3.21 -38.85 8.71
C ALA A 52 -4.22 -38.12 7.81
N GLN A 53 -5.32 -38.78 7.41
CA GLN A 53 -6.39 -38.13 6.64
C GLN A 53 -7.08 -37.00 7.41
N GLN A 54 -7.27 -37.16 8.72
CA GLN A 54 -7.82 -36.10 9.56
C GLN A 54 -6.86 -34.91 9.70
N GLN A 55 -5.55 -35.17 9.86
CA GLN A 55 -4.53 -34.11 9.87
C GLN A 55 -4.48 -33.35 8.54
N VAL A 56 -4.54 -34.06 7.40
CA VAL A 56 -4.59 -33.42 6.07
C VAL A 56 -5.83 -32.54 5.94
N LYS A 57 -7.01 -32.98 6.41
CA LYS A 57 -8.22 -32.16 6.43
C LYS A 57 -8.08 -30.92 7.32
N ALA A 58 -7.54 -31.08 8.52
CA ALA A 58 -7.32 -29.95 9.43
C ALA A 58 -6.35 -28.90 8.84
N ILE A 59 -5.29 -29.36 8.16
CA ILE A 59 -4.33 -28.48 7.47
C ILE A 59 -5.00 -27.81 6.26
N ALA A 60 -5.81 -28.53 5.49
CA ALA A 60 -6.55 -27.96 4.36
C ALA A 60 -7.51 -26.85 4.81
N GLU A 61 -8.27 -27.08 5.89
CA GLU A 61 -9.15 -26.06 6.48
C GLU A 61 -8.38 -24.86 7.05
N ALA A 62 -7.20 -25.08 7.63
CA ALA A 62 -6.33 -23.98 8.09
C ALA A 62 -5.84 -23.14 6.91
N LEU A 63 -5.43 -23.79 5.81
CA LEU A 63 -5.03 -23.13 4.56
C LEU A 63 -6.17 -22.33 3.92
N GLU A 64 -7.40 -22.84 3.93
CA GLU A 64 -8.57 -22.09 3.43
C GLU A 64 -8.86 -20.85 4.28
N ARG A 65 -8.73 -20.94 5.61
CA ARG A 65 -8.89 -19.77 6.50
C ARG A 65 -7.79 -18.73 6.26
N GLU A 66 -6.55 -19.15 6.03
CA GLU A 66 -5.46 -18.22 5.67
C GLU A 66 -5.69 -17.57 4.30
N ARG A 67 -6.13 -18.33 3.29
CA ARG A 67 -6.48 -17.77 1.98
C ARG A 67 -7.59 -16.74 2.06
N ALA A 68 -8.65 -17.02 2.82
CA ALA A 68 -9.73 -16.07 3.04
C ALA A 68 -9.27 -14.81 3.81
N ALA A 69 -8.32 -14.94 4.74
CA ALA A 69 -7.72 -13.78 5.42
C ALA A 69 -6.89 -12.92 4.45
N VAL A 70 -6.11 -13.56 3.57
CA VAL A 70 -5.33 -12.87 2.54
C VAL A 70 -6.24 -12.17 1.53
N GLU A 71 -7.31 -12.80 1.05
CA GLU A 71 -8.29 -12.16 0.16
C GLU A 71 -8.92 -10.93 0.82
N ASN A 72 -9.28 -11.00 2.11
CA ASN A 72 -9.81 -9.86 2.84
C ASN A 72 -8.80 -8.71 2.97
N ASP A 73 -7.51 -9.01 3.15
CA ASP A 73 -6.46 -7.99 3.25
C ASP A 73 -6.10 -7.41 1.87
N GLU A 74 -6.16 -8.21 0.80
CA GLU A 74 -6.06 -7.73 -0.58
C GLU A 74 -7.22 -6.78 -0.93
N ASP A 75 -8.44 -7.09 -0.49
CA ASP A 75 -9.60 -6.23 -0.72
C ASP A 75 -9.52 -4.91 0.06
N LYS A 76 -9.00 -4.94 1.31
CA LYS A 76 -8.69 -3.71 2.05
C LYS A 76 -7.59 -2.88 1.36
N LEU A 77 -6.57 -3.53 0.81
CA LEU A 77 -5.52 -2.87 0.05
C LEU A 77 -6.05 -2.19 -1.22
N LYS A 78 -6.92 -2.87 -1.98
CA LYS A 78 -7.62 -2.28 -3.14
C LYS A 78 -8.47 -1.09 -2.71
N GLN A 79 -9.17 -1.19 -1.59
CA GLN A 79 -9.99 -0.10 -1.07
C GLN A 79 -9.14 1.13 -0.69
N LEU A 80 -8.00 0.93 -0.01
CA LEU A 80 -7.06 2.01 0.30
C LEU A 80 -6.41 2.62 -0.94
N GLN A 81 -6.14 1.82 -1.98
CA GLN A 81 -5.65 2.32 -3.27
C GLN A 81 -6.69 3.22 -3.95
N LEU A 82 -7.95 2.80 -4.00
CA LEU A 82 -9.04 3.62 -4.53
C LEU A 82 -9.23 4.92 -3.75
N GLU A 83 -9.09 4.90 -2.42
CA GLU A 83 -9.13 6.11 -1.59
C GLU A 83 -7.95 7.05 -1.89
N ALA A 84 -6.73 6.52 -2.00
CA ALA A 84 -5.54 7.30 -2.34
C ALA A 84 -5.63 7.91 -3.75
N GLU A 85 -6.16 7.17 -4.72
CA GLU A 85 -6.43 7.69 -6.06
C GLU A 85 -7.50 8.77 -6.05
N ALA A 86 -8.58 8.60 -5.27
CA ALA A 86 -9.62 9.62 -5.13
C ALA A 86 -9.08 10.92 -4.48
N ASP A 87 -8.19 10.81 -3.50
CA ASP A 87 -7.50 11.95 -2.90
C ASP A 87 -6.55 12.62 -3.91
N ALA A 88 -5.80 11.84 -4.70
CA ALA A 88 -4.94 12.36 -5.76
C ALA A 88 -5.74 13.10 -6.84
N ARG A 89 -6.90 12.58 -7.24
CA ARG A 89 -7.84 13.25 -8.17
C ARG A 89 -8.34 14.58 -7.59
N ARG A 90 -8.72 14.62 -6.31
CA ARG A 90 -9.12 15.86 -5.62
C ARG A 90 -8.00 16.91 -5.59
N ALA A 91 -6.76 16.49 -5.34
CA ALA A 91 -5.61 17.39 -5.33
C ALA A 91 -5.27 17.92 -6.75
N ARG A 92 -5.43 17.11 -7.80
CA ARG A 92 -5.24 17.56 -9.19
C ARG A 92 -6.30 18.57 -9.60
N GLN A 93 -7.57 18.33 -9.29
CA GLN A 93 -8.66 19.27 -9.55
C GLN A 93 -8.44 20.63 -8.86
N SER A 94 -7.91 20.64 -7.63
CA SER A 94 -7.61 21.90 -6.94
C SER A 94 -6.46 22.66 -7.62
N LYS A 95 -5.41 21.95 -8.08
CA LYS A 95 -4.30 22.57 -8.83
C LYS A 95 -4.74 23.10 -10.18
N GLU A 96 -5.58 22.38 -10.91
CA GLU A 96 -6.13 22.85 -12.18
C GLU A 96 -6.94 24.13 -11.97
N ALA A 97 -7.79 24.20 -10.94
CA ALA A 97 -8.50 25.42 -10.59
C ALA A 97 -7.56 26.58 -10.22
N GLU A 98 -6.48 26.32 -9.49
CA GLU A 98 -5.45 27.32 -9.16
C GLU A 98 -4.73 27.85 -10.42
N THR A 99 -4.38 26.96 -11.36
CA THR A 99 -3.77 27.39 -12.62
C THR A 99 -4.72 28.20 -13.50
N GLN A 100 -6.00 27.84 -13.57
CA GLN A 100 -7.01 28.61 -14.30
C GLN A 100 -7.21 30.00 -13.69
N LEU A 101 -7.21 30.12 -12.37
CA LEU A 101 -7.25 31.41 -11.68
C LEU A 101 -6.00 32.25 -11.96
N SER A 102 -4.81 31.64 -11.93
CA SER A 102 -3.56 32.35 -12.24
C SER A 102 -3.53 32.89 -13.68
N GLN A 103 -4.05 32.11 -14.65
CA GLN A 103 -4.17 32.54 -16.05
C GLN A 103 -5.17 33.68 -16.20
N ALA A 104 -6.33 33.61 -15.53
CA ALA A 104 -7.32 34.68 -15.54
C ALA A 104 -6.77 35.99 -14.94
N VAL A 105 -5.98 35.91 -13.86
CA VAL A 105 -5.30 37.07 -13.26
C VAL A 105 -4.31 37.70 -14.24
N SER A 106 -3.44 36.90 -14.88
CA SER A 106 -2.48 37.41 -15.86
C SER A 106 -3.15 38.05 -17.09
N ALA A 107 -4.28 37.50 -17.54
CA ALA A 107 -5.07 38.08 -18.61
C ALA A 107 -5.63 39.45 -18.21
N LEU A 108 -6.17 39.57 -16.99
CA LEU A 108 -6.68 40.85 -16.47
C LEU A 108 -5.57 41.90 -16.31
N GLU A 109 -4.40 41.53 -15.79
CA GLU A 109 -3.23 42.42 -15.68
C GLU A 109 -2.81 42.96 -17.06
N SER A 110 -2.75 42.09 -18.08
CA SER A 110 -2.40 42.53 -19.43
C SER A 110 -3.42 43.51 -20.03
N THR A 111 -4.72 43.35 -19.73
CA THR A 111 -5.76 44.28 -20.17
C THR A 111 -5.70 45.62 -19.44
N LEU A 112 -5.31 45.62 -18.17
CA LEU A 112 -5.10 46.83 -17.39
C LEU A 112 -3.90 47.63 -17.91
N ASP A 113 -2.79 46.97 -18.22
CA ASP A 113 -1.62 47.60 -18.81
C ASP A 113 -1.92 48.22 -20.18
N GLN A 114 -2.71 47.54 -21.02
CA GLN A 114 -3.17 48.10 -22.30
C GLN A 114 -4.03 49.35 -22.11
N ARG A 115 -4.96 49.33 -21.14
CA ARG A 115 -5.81 50.50 -20.85
C ARG A 115 -5.02 51.66 -20.25
N TYR A 116 -4.03 51.38 -19.40
CA TYR A 116 -3.15 52.39 -18.83
C TYR A 116 -2.36 53.11 -19.93
N ARG A 117 -1.79 52.37 -20.89
CA ARG A 117 -1.07 52.97 -22.04
C ARG A 117 -1.98 53.78 -22.96
N ALA A 118 -3.24 53.36 -23.15
CA ALA A 118 -4.21 54.12 -23.93
C ALA A 118 -4.57 55.47 -23.26
N LEU A 119 -4.73 55.46 -21.93
CA LEU A 119 -5.06 56.66 -21.16
C LEU A 119 -3.88 57.63 -21.04
N SER A 120 -2.64 57.14 -20.96
CA SER A 120 -1.46 58.02 -20.99
C SER A 120 -1.34 58.76 -22.33
N GLY A 121 -1.58 58.07 -23.46
CA GLY A 121 -1.58 58.70 -24.79
C GLY A 121 -2.70 59.73 -24.98
N GLN A 122 -3.88 59.54 -24.36
CA GLN A 122 -4.97 60.53 -24.41
C GLN A 122 -4.69 61.78 -23.57
N ARG A 123 -3.92 61.67 -22.48
CA ARG A 123 -3.55 62.81 -21.63
C ARG A 123 -2.57 63.76 -22.32
N GLU A 124 -1.67 63.25 -23.14
CA GLU A 124 -0.72 64.07 -23.90
C GLU A 124 -1.45 64.98 -24.90
N ILE A 125 -2.49 64.46 -25.58
CA ILE A 125 -3.31 65.23 -26.54
C ILE A 125 -4.15 66.33 -25.84
N ALA A 126 -4.64 66.07 -24.62
CA ALA A 126 -5.43 67.04 -23.86
C ALA A 126 -4.59 68.26 -23.41
N VAL A 127 -3.31 68.05 -23.09
CA VAL A 127 -2.39 69.14 -22.72
C VAL A 127 -2.09 70.05 -23.90
N GLU A 128 -1.97 69.50 -25.12
CA GLU A 128 -1.76 70.28 -26.34
C GLU A 128 -2.95 71.22 -26.64
N LEU A 129 -4.18 70.74 -26.44
CA LEU A 129 -5.41 71.54 -26.67
C LEU A 129 -5.62 72.66 -25.64
N GLU A 130 -5.14 72.50 -24.40
CA GLU A 130 -5.22 73.55 -23.38
C GLU A 130 -4.25 74.72 -23.62
N GLU A 131 -3.13 74.48 -24.31
CA GLU A 131 -2.18 75.54 -24.71
C GLU A 131 -2.80 76.42 -25.80
N GLU A 132 -3.47 75.83 -26.80
CA GLU A 132 -4.13 76.55 -27.90
C GLU A 132 -5.29 77.46 -27.45
N ALA A 133 -6.06 77.03 -26.44
CA ALA A 133 -7.19 77.80 -25.92
C ALA A 133 -6.75 79.08 -25.17
N LYS A 134 -5.57 79.06 -24.54
CA LYS A 134 -5.02 80.22 -23.79
C LYS A 134 -4.60 81.35 -24.74
N GLU A 135 -4.17 81.02 -25.96
CA GLU A 135 -3.76 82.02 -26.96
C GLU A 135 -4.96 82.81 -27.51
N LEU A 136 -6.10 82.15 -27.75
CA LEU A 136 -7.31 82.79 -28.30
C LEU A 136 -7.97 83.78 -27.32
N VAL A 137 -7.93 83.49 -26.03
CA VAL A 137 -8.51 84.38 -24.99
C VAL A 137 -7.71 85.69 -24.86
N SER A 138 -6.41 85.66 -25.12
CA SER A 138 -5.55 86.85 -25.09
C SER A 138 -5.84 87.83 -26.23
N ALA A 139 -6.25 87.34 -27.41
CA ALA A 139 -6.56 88.15 -28.58
C ALA A 139 -7.89 88.93 -28.43
N HIS A 140 -8.85 88.36 -27.70
CA HIS A 140 -10.21 88.92 -27.58
C HIS A 140 -10.31 90.09 -26.60
N LEU A 141 -9.44 90.18 -25.60
CA LEU A 141 -9.41 91.25 -24.60
C LEU A 141 -8.91 92.60 -25.15
N SER A 142 -8.40 92.65 -26.39
CA SER A 142 -7.81 93.86 -27.00
C SER A 142 -8.77 94.73 -27.82
N ARG A 143 -10.01 94.27 -28.10
CA ARG A 143 -10.89 94.90 -29.12
C ARG A 143 -12.13 95.65 -28.61
N GLN A 144 -12.31 95.81 -27.30
CA GLN A 144 -13.57 96.34 -26.76
C GLN A 144 -13.42 97.74 -26.13
N ARG A 145 -13.36 98.80 -26.95
CA ARG A 145 -13.67 100.18 -26.53
C ARG A 145 -14.42 100.98 -27.60
N VAL A 146 -15.66 101.32 -27.22
CA VAL A 146 -16.48 102.50 -27.55
C VAL A 146 -17.18 102.54 -28.91
N GLY A 147 -18.52 102.49 -28.84
CA GLY A 147 -19.43 103.09 -29.80
C GLY A 147 -20.03 104.37 -29.20
N ASP A 148 -20.46 105.27 -30.08
CA ASP A 148 -21.64 106.13 -29.99
C ASP A 148 -21.49 107.25 -31.03
N ASP A 149 -22.37 107.27 -32.04
CA ASP A 149 -22.84 108.49 -32.75
C ASP A 149 -23.99 108.11 -33.68
N LEU A 150 -25.11 107.82 -33.03
CA LEU A 150 -26.46 107.61 -33.54
C LEU A 150 -27.17 108.97 -33.46
N ALA A 151 -27.66 109.56 -34.56
CA ALA A 151 -28.86 110.44 -34.54
C ALA A 151 -29.17 111.14 -35.86
N ALA A 152 -28.20 111.45 -36.71
CA ALA A 152 -28.39 112.50 -37.72
C ALA A 152 -28.59 112.03 -39.17
N ALA A 153 -29.29 110.93 -39.46
CA ALA A 153 -29.89 110.74 -40.80
C ALA A 153 -31.06 109.75 -40.80
N GLN A 154 -31.80 109.73 -39.69
CA GLN A 154 -32.99 108.93 -39.39
C GLN A 154 -34.20 109.18 -40.32
N ARG A 155 -33.99 109.72 -41.54
CA ARG A 155 -35.03 109.90 -42.56
C ARG A 155 -34.92 108.90 -43.72
N GLU A 156 -33.75 108.29 -43.94
CA GLU A 156 -33.63 107.08 -44.79
C GLU A 156 -33.99 105.80 -44.02
N LEU A 157 -33.99 105.88 -42.68
CA LEU A 157 -34.19 104.76 -41.78
C LEU A 157 -35.59 104.13 -41.84
N SER A 158 -36.69 104.81 -42.22
CA SER A 158 -38.02 104.21 -42.08
C SER A 158 -38.29 103.04 -43.05
N SER A 159 -37.66 103.03 -44.24
CA SER A 159 -37.81 101.93 -45.21
C SER A 159 -36.86 100.77 -44.92
N THR A 160 -35.63 101.07 -44.46
CA THR A 160 -34.69 100.05 -43.99
C THR A 160 -35.11 99.47 -42.65
N VAL A 161 -35.80 100.23 -41.78
CA VAL A 161 -36.25 99.80 -40.44
C VAL A 161 -37.16 98.60 -40.49
N TRP A 162 -38.09 98.49 -41.46
CA TRP A 162 -38.95 97.32 -41.59
C TRP A 162 -38.19 96.07 -42.08
N ALA A 163 -37.25 96.23 -43.01
CA ALA A 163 -36.39 95.15 -43.46
C ALA A 163 -35.38 94.71 -42.38
N THR A 164 -34.85 95.66 -41.61
CA THR A 164 -33.99 95.36 -40.46
C THR A 164 -34.76 94.85 -39.28
N LEU A 165 -36.03 95.23 -39.05
CA LEU A 165 -36.87 94.66 -37.99
C LEU A 165 -37.16 93.19 -38.27
N ALA A 166 -37.50 92.82 -39.51
CA ALA A 166 -37.67 91.42 -39.90
C ALA A 166 -36.36 90.63 -39.73
N ARG A 167 -35.22 91.21 -40.15
CA ARG A 167 -33.90 90.61 -39.97
C ARG A 167 -33.45 90.53 -38.51
N LEU A 168 -33.78 91.53 -37.69
CA LEU A 168 -33.47 91.58 -36.27
C LEU A 168 -34.39 90.65 -35.49
N ASN A 169 -35.65 90.47 -35.88
CA ASN A 169 -36.52 89.47 -35.25
C ASN A 169 -36.01 88.05 -35.53
N GLU A 170 -35.53 87.79 -36.75
CA GLU A 170 -34.89 86.51 -37.06
C GLU A 170 -33.56 86.35 -36.33
N GLN A 171 -32.74 87.41 -36.24
CA GLN A 171 -31.49 87.37 -35.46
C GLN A 171 -31.73 87.24 -33.96
N VAL A 172 -32.80 87.83 -33.42
CA VAL A 172 -33.21 87.68 -32.02
C VAL A 172 -33.74 86.27 -31.80
N ARG A 173 -34.53 85.70 -32.72
CA ARG A 173 -35.00 84.32 -32.64
C ARG A 173 -33.84 83.31 -32.68
N VAL A 174 -32.89 83.52 -33.59
CA VAL A 174 -31.67 82.72 -33.69
C VAL A 174 -30.77 82.94 -32.47
N ALA A 175 -30.69 84.17 -31.94
CA ALA A 175 -29.93 84.44 -30.72
C ALA A 175 -30.59 83.86 -29.47
N THR A 176 -31.92 83.84 -29.37
CA THR A 176 -32.65 83.19 -28.27
C THR A 176 -32.52 81.68 -28.36
N GLN A 177 -32.58 81.09 -29.56
CA GLN A 177 -32.32 79.67 -29.76
C GLN A 177 -30.88 79.32 -29.40
N ARG A 178 -29.89 80.08 -29.87
CA ARG A 178 -28.47 79.90 -29.47
C ARG A 178 -28.24 80.11 -27.98
N LEU A 179 -29.01 80.98 -27.33
CA LEU A 179 -28.91 81.21 -25.90
C LEU A 179 -29.59 80.11 -25.07
N GLU A 180 -30.65 79.49 -25.57
CA GLU A 180 -31.26 78.30 -24.99
C GLU A 180 -30.38 77.07 -25.19
N GLU A 181 -29.79 76.90 -26.38
CA GLU A 181 -28.77 75.90 -26.68
C GLU A 181 -27.56 76.06 -25.75
N ALA A 182 -26.99 77.27 -25.63
CA ALA A 182 -25.87 77.54 -24.73
C ALA A 182 -26.23 77.35 -23.23
N ARG A 183 -27.49 77.56 -22.84
CA ARG A 183 -27.96 77.24 -21.47
C ARG A 183 -28.10 75.73 -21.26
N GLY A 184 -28.57 74.99 -22.27
CA GLY A 184 -28.62 73.54 -22.28
C GLY A 184 -27.22 72.92 -22.22
N GLU A 185 -26.30 73.41 -23.05
CA GLU A 185 -24.88 73.04 -23.05
C GLU A 185 -24.25 73.34 -21.70
N ARG A 186 -24.49 74.52 -21.11
CA ARG A 186 -23.98 74.85 -19.77
C ARG A 186 -24.52 73.91 -18.69
N LEU A 187 -25.81 73.56 -18.72
CA LEU A 187 -26.38 72.60 -17.78
C LEU A 187 -25.79 71.20 -17.97
N HIS A 188 -25.56 70.79 -19.22
CA HIS A 188 -24.91 69.54 -19.54
C HIS A 188 -23.46 69.50 -19.04
N VAL A 189 -22.69 70.55 -19.29
CA VAL A 189 -21.32 70.71 -18.79
C VAL A 189 -21.30 70.70 -17.27
N LEU A 190 -22.26 71.32 -16.58
CA LEU A 190 -22.33 71.25 -15.11
C LEU A 190 -22.63 69.83 -14.62
N GLN A 191 -23.51 69.09 -15.29
CA GLN A 191 -23.77 67.67 -14.97
C GLN A 191 -22.56 66.78 -15.25
N GLU A 192 -21.82 67.04 -16.32
CA GLU A 192 -20.57 66.35 -16.63
C GLU A 192 -19.49 66.68 -15.59
N VAL A 193 -19.38 67.94 -15.16
CA VAL A 193 -18.45 68.36 -14.11
C VAL A 193 -18.79 67.71 -12.77
N ASP A 194 -20.07 67.59 -12.41
CA ASP A 194 -20.51 66.88 -11.21
C ASP A 194 -20.23 65.37 -11.31
N ALA A 195 -20.48 64.76 -12.47
CA ALA A 195 -20.15 63.37 -12.73
C ALA A 195 -18.63 63.13 -12.69
N MET A 196 -17.83 64.06 -13.22
CA MET A 196 -16.37 64.03 -13.14
C MET A 196 -15.87 64.22 -11.72
N HIS A 197 -16.49 65.09 -10.92
CA HIS A 197 -16.13 65.23 -9.50
C HIS A 197 -16.41 63.95 -8.72
N LEU A 198 -17.55 63.30 -8.95
CA LEU A 198 -17.86 62.00 -8.33
C LEU A 198 -16.87 60.92 -8.80
N ALA A 199 -16.57 60.86 -10.10
CA ALA A 199 -15.59 59.93 -10.65
C ALA A 199 -14.18 60.17 -10.06
N LEU A 200 -13.77 61.42 -9.87
CA LEU A 200 -12.51 61.79 -9.23
C LEU A 200 -12.50 61.39 -7.76
N GLN A 201 -13.58 61.58 -7.02
CA GLN A 201 -13.67 61.13 -5.62
C GLN A 201 -13.57 59.61 -5.49
N HIS A 202 -14.18 58.86 -6.41
CA HIS A 202 -14.02 57.41 -6.48
C HIS A 202 -12.59 57.01 -6.86
N ALA A 203 -12.00 57.64 -7.89
CA ALA A 203 -10.62 57.38 -8.29
C ALA A 203 -9.61 57.68 -7.17
N VAL A 204 -9.84 58.71 -6.34
CA VAL A 204 -9.00 59.01 -5.17
C VAL A 204 -9.14 57.94 -4.08
N LYS A 205 -10.35 57.40 -3.86
CA LYS A 205 -10.57 56.28 -2.93
C LYS A 205 -9.89 55.00 -3.44
N ASP A 206 -10.08 54.68 -4.72
CA ASP A 206 -9.44 53.54 -5.37
C ASP A 206 -7.92 53.68 -5.37
N GLN A 207 -7.40 54.89 -5.56
CA GLN A 207 -5.98 55.17 -5.44
C GLN A 207 -5.49 54.95 -4.00
N ALA A 208 -6.20 55.42 -2.98
CA ALA A 208 -5.84 55.17 -1.58
C ALA A 208 -5.89 53.67 -1.23
N GLU A 209 -6.86 52.93 -1.74
CA GLU A 209 -6.98 51.48 -1.57
C GLU A 209 -5.87 50.74 -2.32
N SER A 210 -5.51 51.17 -3.53
CA SER A 210 -4.40 50.62 -4.30
C SER A 210 -3.05 50.90 -3.64
N LEU A 211 -2.86 52.08 -3.03
CA LEU A 211 -1.66 52.39 -2.26
C LEU A 211 -1.55 51.51 -1.01
N ARG A 212 -2.66 51.27 -0.30
CA ARG A 212 -2.69 50.30 0.83
C ARG A 212 -2.39 48.88 0.36
N ALA A 213 -2.88 48.48 -0.80
CA ALA A 213 -2.57 47.17 -1.38
C ALA A 213 -1.09 47.07 -1.78
N LEU A 214 -0.52 48.12 -2.37
CA LEU A 214 0.91 48.19 -2.69
C LEU A 214 1.78 48.20 -1.43
N GLU A 215 1.38 48.89 -0.37
CA GLU A 215 2.04 48.84 0.93
C GLU A 215 2.01 47.42 1.50
N LEU A 216 0.88 46.71 1.38
CA LEU A 216 0.76 45.33 1.83
C LEU A 216 1.63 44.37 0.99
N VAL A 217 1.67 44.55 -0.33
CA VAL A 217 2.56 43.81 -1.23
C VAL A 217 4.02 44.09 -0.87
N TYR A 218 4.40 45.35 -0.62
CA TYR A 218 5.74 45.72 -0.20
C TYR A 218 6.14 45.08 1.15
N VAL A 219 5.20 45.01 2.10
CA VAL A 219 5.39 44.29 3.37
C VAL A 219 5.55 42.78 3.12
N GLN A 220 4.78 42.19 2.21
CA GLN A 220 4.91 40.77 1.85
C GLN A 220 6.20 40.45 1.10
N THR A 221 6.63 41.30 0.15
CA THR A 221 7.90 41.12 -0.56
C THR A 221 9.07 41.29 0.37
N SER A 222 9.04 42.27 1.29
CA SER A 222 10.10 42.40 2.30
C SER A 222 10.13 41.23 3.29
N GLN A 223 8.98 40.63 3.61
CA GLN A 223 8.91 39.39 4.40
C GLN A 223 9.46 38.19 3.61
N LEU A 224 9.16 38.07 2.32
CA LEU A 224 9.71 37.03 1.45
C LEU A 224 11.21 37.21 1.27
N ASP A 225 11.71 38.42 1.08
CA ASP A 225 13.16 38.69 1.03
C ASP A 225 13.83 38.33 2.36
N ALA A 226 13.20 38.64 3.50
CA ALA A 226 13.68 38.20 4.81
C ALA A 226 13.69 36.67 4.95
N GLN A 227 12.69 35.98 4.40
CA GLN A 227 12.62 34.50 4.38
C GLN A 227 13.64 33.88 3.41
N VAL A 228 13.85 34.46 2.23
CA VAL A 228 14.86 34.02 1.26
C VAL A 228 16.26 34.22 1.85
N LEU A 229 16.52 35.35 2.51
CA LEU A 229 17.75 35.57 3.25
C LEU A 229 17.88 34.62 4.44
N GLY A 230 16.77 34.25 5.09
CA GLY A 230 16.73 33.21 6.13
C GLY A 230 17.08 31.82 5.57
N ASN A 231 16.56 31.48 4.40
CA ASN A 231 16.79 30.21 3.71
C ASN A 231 18.21 30.11 3.12
N ALA A 232 18.76 31.21 2.61
CA ALA A 232 20.16 31.26 2.18
C ALA A 232 21.11 30.99 3.35
N LYS A 233 20.83 31.59 4.52
CA LYS A 233 21.59 31.33 5.76
C LYS A 233 21.39 29.91 6.27
N SER A 234 20.18 29.35 6.17
CA SER A 234 19.94 27.96 6.57
C SER A 234 20.70 26.97 5.68
N MET A 235 20.78 27.24 4.38
CA MET A 235 21.60 26.47 3.43
C MET A 235 23.10 26.55 3.77
N GLU A 236 23.65 27.72 4.09
CA GLU A 236 25.05 27.86 4.51
C GLU A 236 25.35 27.03 5.78
N VAL A 237 24.41 27.01 6.72
CA VAL A 237 24.51 26.18 7.93
C VAL A 237 24.41 24.70 7.61
N LEU A 238 23.55 24.28 6.68
CA LEU A 238 23.47 22.88 6.23
C LEU A 238 24.76 22.44 5.53
N VAL A 239 25.38 23.30 4.73
CA VAL A 239 26.68 23.05 4.10
C VAL A 239 27.79 22.93 5.15
N ALA A 240 27.81 23.81 6.16
CA ALA A 240 28.75 23.72 7.27
C ALA A 240 28.51 22.45 8.10
N ALA A 241 27.26 22.10 8.39
CA ALA A 241 26.90 20.88 9.11
C ALA A 241 27.23 19.61 8.32
N ALA A 242 27.13 19.63 6.99
CA ALA A 242 27.57 18.53 6.14
C ALA A 242 29.10 18.34 6.24
N ARG A 243 29.87 19.43 6.21
CA ARG A 243 31.34 19.40 6.40
C ARG A 243 31.72 18.91 7.80
N GLU A 244 31.02 19.32 8.85
CA GLU A 244 31.27 18.84 10.22
C GLU A 244 30.83 17.37 10.40
N ARG A 245 29.75 16.93 9.76
CA ARG A 245 29.38 15.50 9.72
C ARG A 245 30.41 14.66 8.99
N GLU A 246 31.02 15.19 7.93
CA GLU A 246 32.11 14.53 7.21
C GLU A 246 33.37 14.41 8.09
N LYS A 247 33.72 15.48 8.81
CA LYS A 247 34.80 15.44 9.83
C LYS A 247 34.50 14.43 10.94
N LEU A 248 33.31 14.47 11.54
CA LEU A 248 32.89 13.52 12.58
C LEU A 248 32.84 12.08 12.08
N ARG A 249 32.47 11.85 10.80
CA ARG A 249 32.56 10.52 10.18
C ARG A 249 34.00 10.07 10.05
N GLY A 250 34.91 10.96 9.66
CA GLY A 250 36.35 10.69 9.64
C GLY A 250 36.92 10.37 11.03
N GLU A 251 36.51 11.14 12.05
CA GLU A 251 36.89 10.91 13.45
C GLU A 251 36.30 9.60 14.00
N LEU A 252 35.03 9.30 13.72
CA LEU A 252 34.39 8.04 14.10
C LEU A 252 35.00 6.83 13.38
N GLN A 253 35.38 6.96 12.11
CA GLN A 253 36.14 5.91 11.42
C GLN A 253 37.50 5.71 12.07
N ALA A 254 38.22 6.78 12.41
CA ALA A 254 39.50 6.69 13.10
C ALA A 254 39.36 6.09 14.52
N THR A 255 38.30 6.41 15.27
CA THR A 255 38.03 5.80 16.59
C THR A 255 37.57 4.36 16.46
N LEU A 256 36.75 4.00 15.47
CA LEU A 256 36.40 2.61 15.19
C LEU A 256 37.62 1.78 14.80
N GLU A 257 38.54 2.32 14.01
CA GLU A 257 39.81 1.65 13.71
C GLU A 257 40.68 1.47 14.95
N ARG A 258 40.79 2.51 15.80
CA ARG A 258 41.50 2.41 17.08
C ARG A 258 40.87 1.37 17.99
N LEU A 259 39.55 1.42 18.18
CA LEU A 259 38.79 0.46 18.98
C LEU A 259 38.86 -0.96 18.40
N ARG A 260 38.88 -1.13 17.07
CA ARG A 260 39.12 -2.45 16.45
C ARG A 260 40.52 -2.95 16.75
N ARG A 261 41.55 -2.11 16.67
CA ARG A 261 42.93 -2.47 17.06
C ARG A 261 43.04 -2.77 18.55
N ASP A 262 42.36 -2.00 19.40
CA ASP A 262 42.36 -2.19 20.85
C ASP A 262 41.54 -3.40 21.26
N ASN A 263 40.42 -3.69 20.59
CA ASN A 263 39.62 -4.89 20.80
C ASN A 263 40.35 -6.14 20.27
N GLN A 264 41.11 -6.03 19.18
CA GLN A 264 42.02 -7.11 18.77
C GLN A 264 43.12 -7.36 19.82
N ARG A 265 43.71 -6.30 20.39
CA ARG A 265 44.68 -6.43 21.49
C ARG A 265 44.03 -6.99 22.75
N GLN A 266 42.83 -6.54 23.09
CA GLN A 266 42.07 -7.02 24.23
C GLN A 266 41.64 -8.46 24.03
N ALA A 267 41.16 -8.86 22.85
CA ALA A 267 40.86 -10.23 22.48
C ALA A 267 42.09 -11.12 22.63
N LEU A 268 43.25 -10.71 22.11
CA LEU A 268 44.50 -11.44 22.34
C LEU A 268 44.86 -11.54 23.84
N THR A 269 44.67 -10.48 24.63
CA THR A 269 44.88 -10.57 26.09
C THR A 269 43.81 -11.40 26.80
N HIS A 270 42.58 -11.40 26.30
CA HIS A 270 41.46 -12.18 26.82
C HIS A 270 41.60 -13.65 26.44
N ASP A 271 42.16 -13.97 25.29
CA ASP A 271 42.47 -15.31 24.84
C ASP A 271 43.66 -15.85 25.64
N LEU A 272 44.70 -15.03 25.88
CA LEU A 272 45.78 -15.41 26.81
C LEU A 272 45.28 -15.59 28.25
N LYS A 273 44.40 -14.71 28.72
CA LYS A 273 43.75 -14.85 30.04
C LYS A 273 42.79 -16.04 30.06
N ARG A 274 42.04 -16.30 28.98
CA ARG A 274 41.15 -17.47 28.83
C ARG A 274 41.96 -18.74 28.78
N GLU A 275 43.12 -18.78 28.14
CA GLU A 275 44.01 -19.93 28.20
C GLU A 275 44.58 -20.14 29.61
N GLN A 276 44.89 -19.06 30.33
CA GLN A 276 45.29 -19.13 31.74
C GLN A 276 44.15 -19.56 32.65
N TYR A 277 42.95 -19.01 32.45
CA TYR A 277 41.74 -19.40 33.16
C TYR A 277 41.28 -20.78 32.76
N ASP A 278 41.48 -21.24 31.53
CA ASP A 278 41.18 -22.60 31.07
C ASP A 278 42.20 -23.56 31.65
N LYS A 279 43.46 -23.15 31.83
CA LYS A 279 44.45 -23.95 32.58
C LYS A 279 44.07 -24.02 34.06
N GLN A 280 43.63 -22.91 34.66
CA GLN A 280 43.16 -22.86 36.04
C GLN A 280 41.81 -23.57 36.22
N VAL A 281 40.91 -23.50 35.25
CA VAL A 281 39.60 -24.16 35.20
C VAL A 281 39.81 -25.62 34.89
N ARG A 282 40.78 -26.04 34.07
CA ARG A 282 41.16 -27.45 33.93
C ARG A 282 41.81 -27.98 35.20
N ALA A 283 42.62 -27.17 35.89
CA ALA A 283 43.17 -27.55 37.20
C ALA A 283 42.04 -27.63 38.24
N LEU A 284 41.14 -26.65 38.27
CA LEU A 284 39.97 -26.63 39.14
C LEU A 284 38.94 -27.68 38.73
N GLN A 285 38.82 -28.06 37.47
CA GLN A 285 37.98 -29.14 36.97
C GLN A 285 38.63 -30.47 37.29
N LYS A 286 39.95 -30.57 37.40
CA LYS A 286 40.63 -31.75 37.94
C LYS A 286 40.44 -31.85 39.45
N THR A 287 40.51 -30.74 40.18
CA THR A 287 40.23 -30.74 41.63
C THR A 287 38.74 -30.86 41.92
N VAL A 288 37.86 -30.31 41.09
CA VAL A 288 36.40 -30.46 41.15
C VAL A 288 36.00 -31.81 40.59
N ALA A 289 36.71 -32.41 39.64
CA ALA A 289 36.51 -33.81 39.27
C ALA A 289 36.97 -34.71 40.40
N ALA A 290 38.08 -34.42 41.09
CA ALA A 290 38.48 -35.16 42.29
C ALA A 290 37.50 -34.95 43.46
N LEU A 291 37.00 -33.73 43.68
CA LEU A 291 35.97 -33.44 44.67
C LEU A 291 34.60 -33.96 44.24
N ARG A 292 34.29 -34.04 42.94
CA ARG A 292 33.10 -34.70 42.40
C ARG A 292 33.26 -36.19 42.45
N GLU A 293 34.45 -36.76 42.31
CA GLU A 293 34.72 -38.17 42.54
C GLU A 293 34.56 -38.45 44.04
N ASP A 294 35.03 -37.58 44.94
CA ASP A 294 34.81 -37.68 46.39
C ASP A 294 33.35 -37.41 46.80
N GLU A 295 32.65 -36.46 46.17
CA GLU A 295 31.22 -36.19 46.35
C GLU A 295 30.35 -37.25 45.67
N GLU A 296 30.80 -37.85 44.57
CA GLU A 296 30.20 -39.02 43.93
C GLU A 296 30.49 -40.23 44.78
N HIS A 297 31.64 -40.37 45.44
CA HIS A 297 31.91 -41.44 46.40
C HIS A 297 31.09 -41.24 47.66
N SER A 298 30.91 -40.00 48.13
CA SER A 298 30.01 -39.65 49.23
C SER A 298 28.54 -39.77 48.85
N MET A 299 28.15 -39.44 47.62
CA MET A 299 26.81 -39.68 47.07
C MET A 299 26.61 -41.14 46.73
N ILE A 300 27.63 -41.91 46.36
CA ILE A 300 27.58 -43.35 46.16
C ILE A 300 27.48 -44.00 47.53
N SER A 301 28.22 -43.55 48.55
CA SER A 301 28.04 -44.00 49.93
C SER A 301 26.68 -43.62 50.47
N ARG A 302 26.18 -42.39 50.26
CA ARG A 302 24.81 -41.99 50.62
C ARG A 302 23.75 -42.70 49.78
N ARG A 303 24.00 -42.98 48.50
CA ARG A 303 23.12 -43.79 47.64
C ARG A 303 23.21 -45.26 48.00
N CYS A 304 24.32 -45.73 48.56
CA CYS A 304 24.47 -47.08 49.10
C CYS A 304 23.77 -47.15 50.45
N GLU A 305 23.86 -46.13 51.31
CA GLU A 305 23.09 -46.00 52.55
C GLU A 305 21.59 -45.81 52.25
N GLU A 306 21.22 -45.02 51.25
CA GLU A 306 19.84 -44.85 50.78
C GLU A 306 19.38 -46.08 50.02
N ALA A 307 20.24 -46.80 49.30
CA ALA A 307 19.94 -48.09 48.68
C ALA A 307 19.87 -49.20 49.72
N GLU A 308 20.60 -49.10 50.83
CA GLU A 308 20.51 -49.98 52.00
C GLU A 308 19.24 -49.66 52.78
N VAL A 309 18.87 -48.39 52.96
CA VAL A 309 17.59 -47.98 53.54
C VAL A 309 16.45 -48.33 52.61
N GLN A 310 16.60 -48.19 51.30
CA GLN A 310 15.63 -48.65 50.30
C GLN A 310 15.61 -50.16 50.20
N GLN A 311 16.72 -50.87 50.37
CA GLN A 311 16.79 -52.33 50.47
C GLN A 311 16.16 -52.78 51.78
N LEU A 312 16.31 -52.06 52.88
CA LEU A 312 15.65 -52.35 54.15
C LEU A 312 14.17 -52.01 54.08
N CYS A 313 13.77 -50.97 53.34
CA CYS A 313 12.38 -50.63 53.05
C CYS A 313 11.76 -51.59 52.03
N GLN A 314 12.53 -52.06 51.05
CA GLN A 314 12.15 -53.11 50.10
C GLN A 314 12.05 -54.42 50.83
N GLN A 315 13.01 -54.79 51.68
CA GLN A 315 12.92 -55.93 52.60
C GLN A 315 11.76 -55.77 53.58
N ARG A 316 11.43 -54.56 54.03
CA ARG A 316 10.22 -54.31 54.85
C ARG A 316 8.95 -54.49 54.04
N ARG A 317 8.90 -53.98 52.81
CA ARG A 317 7.77 -54.15 51.88
C ARG A 317 7.66 -55.58 51.39
N GLU A 318 8.78 -56.29 51.25
CA GLU A 318 8.90 -57.70 50.92
C GLU A 318 8.53 -58.54 52.13
N LEU A 319 8.87 -58.12 53.35
CA LEU A 319 8.41 -58.75 54.59
C LEU A 319 6.92 -58.48 54.80
N GLU A 320 6.41 -57.29 54.52
CA GLU A 320 4.98 -56.95 54.52
C GLU A 320 4.26 -57.72 53.41
N HIS A 321 4.85 -57.85 52.23
CA HIS A 321 4.35 -58.67 51.13
C HIS A 321 4.46 -60.16 51.45
N VAL A 322 5.48 -60.62 52.17
CA VAL A 322 5.61 -61.99 52.66
C VAL A 322 4.63 -62.23 53.80
N ILE A 323 4.32 -61.24 54.64
CA ILE A 323 3.27 -61.29 55.64
C ILE A 323 1.92 -61.38 54.94
N LEU A 324 1.64 -60.53 53.94
CA LEU A 324 0.44 -60.57 53.12
C LEU A 324 0.35 -61.88 52.33
N LEU A 325 1.44 -62.38 51.75
CA LEU A 325 1.51 -63.69 51.09
C LEU A 325 1.39 -64.83 52.10
N CYS A 326 1.85 -64.67 53.34
CA CYS A 326 1.67 -65.65 54.41
C CYS A 326 0.24 -65.62 54.95
N GLU A 327 -0.40 -64.46 54.98
CA GLU A 327 -1.81 -64.26 55.31
C GLU A 327 -2.69 -64.80 54.19
N GLU A 328 -2.38 -64.52 52.93
CA GLU A 328 -2.97 -65.13 51.75
C GLU A 328 -2.70 -66.64 51.73
N LYS A 329 -1.50 -67.10 52.08
CA LYS A 329 -1.20 -68.54 52.23
C LYS A 329 -1.96 -69.15 53.40
N ARG A 330 -2.18 -68.42 54.51
CA ARG A 330 -3.01 -68.86 55.64
C ARG A 330 -4.49 -68.87 55.24
N GLN A 331 -4.95 -67.90 54.47
CA GLN A 331 -6.31 -67.83 53.91
C GLN A 331 -6.51 -68.94 52.88
N LEU A 332 -5.52 -69.19 52.01
CA LEU A 332 -5.48 -70.30 51.06
C LEU A 332 -5.39 -71.63 51.80
N LEU A 333 -4.60 -71.76 52.86
CA LEU A 333 -4.54 -72.96 53.69
C LEU A 333 -5.85 -73.17 54.45
N ALA A 334 -6.49 -72.13 54.95
CA ALA A 334 -7.81 -72.20 55.59
C ALA A 334 -8.90 -72.54 54.55
N GLN A 335 -8.81 -72.01 53.33
CA GLN A 335 -9.68 -72.37 52.21
C GLN A 335 -9.40 -73.79 51.71
N GLN A 336 -8.14 -74.25 51.70
CA GLN A 336 -7.75 -75.62 51.36
C GLN A 336 -8.09 -76.60 52.47
N GLN A 337 -8.08 -76.17 53.74
CA GLN A 337 -8.60 -76.92 54.89
C GLN A 337 -10.12 -77.00 54.82
N ALA A 338 -10.83 -75.90 54.57
CA ALA A 338 -12.27 -75.93 54.30
C ALA A 338 -12.63 -76.78 53.08
N ARG A 339 -11.79 -76.77 52.03
CA ARG A 339 -11.91 -77.68 50.86
C ARG A 339 -11.64 -79.11 51.27
N ARG A 340 -10.61 -79.38 52.07
CA ARG A 340 -10.28 -80.70 52.58
C ARG A 340 -11.40 -81.21 53.48
N ASP A 341 -11.97 -80.39 54.34
CA ASP A 341 -13.10 -80.71 55.22
C ASP A 341 -14.39 -80.92 54.41
N ALA A 342 -14.60 -80.15 53.33
CA ALA A 342 -15.69 -80.35 52.39
C ALA A 342 -15.50 -81.64 51.57
N LEU A 343 -14.27 -81.97 51.17
CA LEU A 343 -13.91 -83.21 50.47
C LEU A 343 -13.91 -84.41 51.41
N GLU A 344 -13.51 -84.27 52.66
CA GLU A 344 -13.60 -85.27 53.72
C GLU A 344 -15.06 -85.48 54.14
N GLY A 345 -15.87 -84.41 54.17
CA GLY A 345 -17.32 -84.46 54.33
C GLY A 345 -18.01 -85.14 53.14
N ALA A 346 -17.58 -84.84 51.92
CA ALA A 346 -18.04 -85.52 50.71
C ALA A 346 -17.57 -86.98 50.68
N ARG A 347 -16.36 -87.28 51.14
CA ARG A 347 -15.83 -88.65 51.31
C ARG A 347 -16.57 -89.42 52.40
N ALA A 348 -16.92 -88.78 53.51
CA ALA A 348 -17.74 -89.37 54.57
C ALA A 348 -19.18 -89.60 54.09
N LEU A 349 -19.72 -88.71 53.25
CA LEU A 349 -20.99 -88.93 52.53
C LEU A 349 -20.86 -90.07 51.53
N MET A 350 -19.77 -90.18 50.77
CA MET A 350 -19.49 -91.32 49.90
C MET A 350 -19.34 -92.62 50.68
N GLN A 351 -18.66 -92.64 51.82
CA GLN A 351 -18.52 -93.82 52.69
C GLN A 351 -19.87 -94.22 53.32
N ARG A 352 -20.71 -93.25 53.68
CA ARG A 352 -22.10 -93.51 54.09
C ARG A 352 -22.95 -94.04 52.93
N GLN A 353 -22.74 -93.56 51.70
CA GLN A 353 -23.40 -94.06 50.49
C GLN A 353 -22.84 -95.41 49.99
N GLU A 354 -21.57 -95.73 50.29
CA GLU A 354 -20.94 -97.04 50.06
C GLU A 354 -21.56 -98.12 50.96
N SER A 355 -21.98 -97.78 52.18
CA SER A 355 -22.76 -98.67 53.06
C SER A 355 -24.15 -99.03 52.51
N THR A 356 -24.64 -98.30 51.50
CA THR A 356 -25.87 -98.59 50.74
C THR A 356 -25.61 -99.15 49.32
N GLY A 357 -24.36 -99.41 48.93
CA GLY A 357 -24.01 -99.97 47.62
C GLY A 357 -23.84 -98.92 46.53
N GLN A 358 -22.59 -98.73 46.12
CA GLN A 358 -22.04 -97.85 45.07
C GLN A 358 -22.34 -96.33 45.17
N PRO A 359 -21.31 -95.47 45.17
CA PRO A 359 -21.51 -94.03 45.04
C PRO A 359 -22.10 -93.70 43.66
N SER A 360 -23.09 -92.80 43.62
CA SER A 360 -23.71 -92.35 42.37
C SER A 360 -22.67 -91.68 41.46
N PRO A 361 -22.52 -92.11 40.18
CA PRO A 361 -21.64 -91.45 39.21
C PRO A 361 -21.90 -89.95 39.04
N ALA A 362 -23.12 -89.49 39.35
CA ALA A 362 -23.48 -88.08 39.30
C ALA A 362 -22.75 -87.25 40.36
N ALA A 363 -22.58 -87.78 41.59
CA ALA A 363 -21.89 -87.06 42.67
C ALA A 363 -20.38 -86.87 42.42
N LEU A 364 -19.76 -87.81 41.69
CA LEU A 364 -18.36 -87.69 41.24
C LEU A 364 -18.24 -86.73 40.06
N GLY A 365 -19.20 -86.73 39.13
CA GLY A 365 -19.29 -85.76 38.05
C GLY A 365 -19.43 -84.32 38.55
N ASP A 366 -20.29 -84.12 39.55
CA ASP A 366 -20.52 -82.80 40.17
C ASP A 366 -19.23 -82.27 40.85
N MET A 367 -18.43 -83.17 41.44
CA MET A 367 -17.15 -82.81 42.06
C MET A 367 -16.08 -82.45 41.02
N ILE A 368 -16.01 -83.18 39.91
CA ILE A 368 -15.08 -82.87 38.81
C ILE A 368 -15.46 -81.54 38.16
N LEU A 369 -16.74 -81.31 37.89
CA LEU A 369 -17.23 -80.05 37.34
C LEU A 369 -16.98 -78.86 38.28
N ALA A 370 -17.12 -79.06 39.60
CA ALA A 370 -16.81 -78.03 40.58
C ALA A 370 -15.31 -77.67 40.59
N LEU A 371 -14.42 -78.65 40.38
CA LEU A 371 -12.97 -78.42 40.28
C LEU A 371 -12.57 -77.73 38.97
N GLU A 372 -13.14 -78.15 37.84
CA GLU A 372 -12.91 -77.51 36.53
C GLU A 372 -13.42 -76.06 36.50
N GLN A 373 -14.58 -75.79 37.11
CA GLN A 373 -15.10 -74.43 37.25
C GLN A 373 -14.19 -73.55 38.11
N GLN A 374 -13.55 -74.10 39.14
CA GLN A 374 -12.62 -73.37 39.99
C GLN A 374 -11.29 -73.06 39.29
N GLU A 375 -10.80 -73.96 38.43
CA GLU A 375 -9.61 -73.73 37.60
C GLU A 375 -9.84 -72.59 36.60
N ALA A 376 -10.97 -72.62 35.88
CA ALA A 376 -11.32 -71.58 34.91
C ALA A 376 -11.46 -70.18 35.54
N GLN A 377 -12.01 -70.10 36.76
CA GLN A 377 -12.14 -68.82 37.49
C GLN A 377 -10.79 -68.22 37.90
N LEU A 378 -9.77 -69.04 38.14
CA LEU A 378 -8.42 -68.58 38.49
C LEU A 378 -7.67 -68.06 37.25
N GLU A 379 -7.74 -68.77 36.12
CA GLU A 379 -7.13 -68.30 34.88
C GLU A 379 -7.72 -66.97 34.41
N ASP A 380 -9.04 -66.82 34.50
CA ASP A 380 -9.74 -65.59 34.13
C ASP A 380 -9.32 -64.39 34.99
N ARG A 381 -9.04 -64.61 36.27
CA ARG A 381 -8.57 -63.54 37.17
C ARG A 381 -7.18 -63.07 36.79
N VAL A 382 -6.27 -63.97 36.46
CA VAL A 382 -4.89 -63.63 36.04
C VAL A 382 -4.89 -62.85 34.72
N ARG A 383 -5.72 -63.26 33.74
CA ARG A 383 -5.80 -62.55 32.45
C ARG A 383 -6.32 -61.12 32.62
N ARG A 384 -7.33 -60.90 33.49
CA ARG A 384 -7.92 -59.57 33.73
C ARG A 384 -6.97 -58.62 34.47
N THR A 385 -6.15 -59.10 35.40
CA THR A 385 -5.18 -58.26 36.11
C THR A 385 -4.04 -57.82 35.19
N CYS A 386 -3.53 -58.71 34.34
CA CYS A 386 -2.52 -58.38 33.34
C CYS A 386 -3.02 -57.34 32.31
N ALA A 387 -4.25 -57.49 31.80
CA ALA A 387 -4.84 -56.53 30.86
C ALA A 387 -4.92 -55.11 31.44
N LYS A 388 -5.41 -54.96 32.67
CA LYS A 388 -5.52 -53.66 33.36
C LYS A 388 -4.16 -53.01 33.62
N LEU A 389 -3.14 -53.80 33.93
CA LEU A 389 -1.78 -53.29 34.13
C LEU A 389 -1.23 -52.71 32.81
N THR A 390 -1.47 -53.40 31.70
CA THR A 390 -1.00 -53.00 30.38
C THR A 390 -1.68 -51.71 29.90
N GLU A 391 -2.99 -51.58 30.12
CA GLU A 391 -3.75 -50.36 29.85
C GLU A 391 -3.23 -49.15 30.66
N ALA A 392 -2.95 -49.33 31.95
CA ALA A 392 -2.44 -48.25 32.80
C ALA A 392 -1.03 -47.77 32.39
N ILE A 393 -0.18 -48.68 31.93
CA ILE A 393 1.16 -48.33 31.39
C ILE A 393 1.02 -47.52 30.10
N GLN A 394 0.09 -47.91 29.22
CA GLN A 394 -0.15 -47.23 27.95
C GLN A 394 -0.63 -45.79 28.18
N THR A 395 -1.59 -45.58 29.10
CA THR A 395 -2.09 -44.23 29.43
C THR A 395 -1.00 -43.34 29.99
N PHE A 396 -0.11 -43.86 30.84
CA PHE A 396 1.02 -43.10 31.39
C PHE A 396 1.99 -42.63 30.31
N MET A 397 2.30 -43.47 29.32
CA MET A 397 3.18 -43.10 28.22
C MET A 397 2.56 -42.03 27.30
N ASP A 398 1.26 -42.12 27.03
CA ASP A 398 0.57 -41.14 26.18
C ASP A 398 0.46 -39.77 26.89
N GLU A 399 0.23 -39.74 28.20
CA GLU A 399 0.30 -38.52 29.01
C GLU A 399 1.71 -37.88 28.97
N GLY A 400 2.76 -38.70 29.03
CA GLY A 400 4.15 -38.25 28.93
C GLY A 400 4.46 -37.54 27.61
N ARG A 401 4.01 -38.10 26.48
CA ARG A 401 4.18 -37.48 25.16
C ARG A 401 3.43 -36.16 25.02
N ARG A 402 2.20 -36.08 25.56
CA ARG A 402 1.41 -34.83 25.57
C ARG A 402 2.09 -33.72 26.38
N SER A 403 2.68 -34.06 27.52
CA SER A 403 3.48 -33.16 28.35
C SER A 403 4.67 -32.57 27.58
N GLU A 404 5.42 -33.40 26.85
CA GLU A 404 6.57 -32.94 26.04
C GLU A 404 6.14 -31.97 24.93
N HIS A 405 5.04 -32.25 24.24
CA HIS A 405 4.51 -31.37 23.19
C HIS A 405 4.06 -30.01 23.75
N PHE A 406 3.41 -30.01 24.92
CA PHE A 406 3.01 -28.78 25.60
C PHE A 406 4.24 -27.96 26.04
N ASN A 407 5.26 -28.62 26.60
CA ASN A 407 6.50 -27.96 27.01
C ASN A 407 7.26 -27.34 25.82
N ALA A 408 7.30 -28.02 24.67
CA ALA A 408 7.88 -27.47 23.45
C ALA A 408 7.12 -26.21 22.97
N ALA A 409 5.79 -26.27 22.92
CA ALA A 409 4.97 -25.12 22.52
C ALA A 409 5.11 -23.92 23.48
N VAL A 410 5.21 -24.16 24.79
CA VAL A 410 5.48 -23.11 25.78
C VAL A 410 6.86 -22.50 25.58
N ALA A 411 7.88 -23.32 25.32
CA ALA A 411 9.24 -22.84 25.08
C ALA A 411 9.31 -21.95 23.82
N ASP A 412 8.64 -22.33 22.73
CA ASP A 412 8.60 -21.55 21.50
C ASP A 412 7.85 -20.23 21.68
N LYS A 413 6.72 -20.23 22.40
CA LYS A 413 6.01 -18.98 22.76
C LYS A 413 6.85 -18.07 23.66
N MET A 414 7.64 -18.64 24.57
CA MET A 414 8.51 -17.87 25.45
C MET A 414 9.67 -17.24 24.68
N LYS A 415 10.26 -17.95 23.70
CA LYS A 415 11.25 -17.39 22.78
C LYS A 415 10.69 -16.25 21.94
N ALA A 416 9.49 -16.43 21.36
CA ALA A 416 8.82 -15.39 20.59
C ALA A 416 8.50 -14.14 21.44
N LYS A 417 8.10 -14.33 22.71
CA LYS A 417 7.87 -13.21 23.64
C LYS A 417 9.17 -12.46 23.96
N LEU A 418 10.28 -13.19 24.16
CA LEU A 418 11.58 -12.56 24.44
C LEU A 418 12.10 -11.76 23.25
N SER A 419 11.92 -12.23 22.00
CA SER A 419 12.31 -11.46 20.82
C SER A 419 11.45 -10.19 20.64
N LEU A 420 10.15 -10.27 20.95
CA LEU A 420 9.25 -9.12 20.88
C LEU A 420 9.61 -8.04 21.92
N VAL A 421 10.02 -8.46 23.12
CA VAL A 421 10.53 -7.54 24.16
C VAL A 421 11.84 -6.88 23.73
N SER A 422 12.78 -7.63 23.13
CA SER A 422 14.04 -7.04 22.66
C SER A 422 13.83 -6.04 21.52
N ASP A 423 12.89 -6.32 20.61
CA ASP A 423 12.56 -5.41 19.51
C ASP A 423 11.88 -4.13 20.05
N GLN A 424 11.03 -4.26 21.07
CA GLN A 424 10.40 -3.14 21.74
C GLN A 424 11.43 -2.27 22.48
N GLU A 425 12.34 -2.86 23.25
CA GLU A 425 13.44 -2.13 23.92
C GLU A 425 14.35 -1.40 22.91
N ALA A 426 14.65 -2.02 21.77
CA ALA A 426 15.42 -1.37 20.70
C ALA A 426 14.67 -0.18 20.10
N SER A 427 13.35 -0.31 19.89
CA SER A 427 12.52 0.79 19.38
C SER A 427 12.44 1.96 20.37
N GLU A 428 12.30 1.67 21.67
CA GLU A 428 12.28 2.69 22.73
C GLU A 428 13.64 3.39 22.85
N GLY A 429 14.75 2.65 22.73
CA GLY A 429 16.10 3.22 22.67
C GLY A 429 16.31 4.16 21.47
N HIS A 430 15.77 3.82 20.30
CA HIS A 430 15.80 4.70 19.13
C HIS A 430 15.00 5.99 19.34
N VAL A 431 13.82 5.91 19.96
CA VAL A 431 12.99 7.08 20.28
C VAL A 431 13.69 8.00 21.29
N GLN A 432 14.34 7.44 22.32
CA GLN A 432 15.11 8.23 23.28
C GLN A 432 16.29 8.96 22.62
N LEU A 433 17.05 8.29 21.75
CA LEU A 433 18.13 8.91 20.97
C LEU A 433 17.63 10.04 20.06
N LEU A 434 16.44 9.91 19.48
CA LEU A 434 15.83 10.96 18.66
C LEU A 434 15.44 12.19 19.50
N LYS A 435 14.88 11.98 20.70
CA LYS A 435 14.56 13.06 21.64
C LYS A 435 15.80 13.79 22.16
N GLU A 436 16.88 13.06 22.44
CA GLU A 436 18.15 13.70 22.83
C GLU A 436 18.76 14.50 21.68
N ARG A 437 18.65 14.01 20.45
CA ARG A 437 19.10 14.74 19.25
C ARG A 437 18.29 16.00 19.00
N SER A 438 16.96 15.96 19.17
CA SER A 438 16.13 17.16 19.00
C SER A 438 16.50 18.23 20.02
N ARG A 439 16.67 17.84 21.29
CA ARG A 439 17.08 18.77 22.36
C ARG A 439 18.45 19.42 22.11
N LYS A 440 19.45 18.63 21.67
CA LYS A 440 20.77 19.16 21.31
C LYS A 440 20.72 20.10 20.11
N LEU A 441 19.81 19.86 19.16
CA LEU A 441 19.60 20.76 18.03
C LEU A 441 18.99 22.08 18.48
N GLU A 442 18.01 22.05 19.38
CA GLU A 442 17.40 23.25 19.98
C GLU A 442 18.42 24.09 20.75
N GLU A 443 19.24 23.46 21.60
CA GLU A 443 20.32 24.12 22.35
C GLU A 443 21.32 24.79 21.39
N SER A 444 21.75 24.08 20.33
CA SER A 444 22.67 24.63 19.32
C SER A 444 22.05 25.77 18.48
N LEU A 445 20.73 25.77 18.33
CA LEU A 445 20.00 26.81 17.60
C LEU A 445 19.93 28.10 18.43
N ALA A 446 19.69 27.97 19.73
CA ALA A 446 19.72 29.10 20.66
C ALA A 446 21.12 29.76 20.71
N GLU A 447 22.19 28.97 20.79
CA GLU A 447 23.57 29.49 20.81
C GLU A 447 23.92 30.25 19.51
N ARG A 448 23.47 29.76 18.36
CA ARG A 448 23.74 30.39 17.06
C ARG A 448 22.94 31.66 16.84
N GLN A 449 21.72 31.75 17.35
CA GLN A 449 20.93 32.98 17.31
C GLN A 449 21.61 34.11 18.10
N ALA A 450 22.23 33.80 19.23
CA ALA A 450 23.00 34.77 20.02
C ALA A 450 24.28 35.26 19.31
N LEU A 451 24.94 34.41 18.53
CA LEU A 451 26.13 34.79 17.76
C LEU A 451 25.81 35.59 16.49
N PHE A 452 24.65 35.35 15.87
CA PHE A 452 24.26 36.02 14.65
C PHE A 452 23.96 37.51 14.85
N SER A 453 23.29 37.86 15.96
CA SER A 453 23.00 39.25 16.33
C SER A 453 24.28 40.05 16.59
N SER A 454 25.31 39.46 17.20
CA SER A 454 26.60 40.13 17.41
C SER A 454 27.36 40.36 16.11
N MET A 455 27.30 39.42 15.17
CA MET A 455 27.97 39.53 13.86
C MET A 455 27.32 40.62 12.98
N GLN A 456 25.99 40.74 12.99
CA GLN A 456 25.29 41.77 12.24
C GLN A 456 25.69 43.18 12.68
N ALA A 457 25.78 43.43 13.99
CA ALA A 457 26.23 44.72 14.52
C ALA A 457 27.63 45.10 14.00
N LEU A 458 28.56 44.14 14.02
CA LEU A 458 29.95 44.36 13.59
C LEU A 458 30.08 44.62 12.08
N THR A 459 29.26 43.97 11.25
CA THR A 459 29.27 44.22 9.78
C THR A 459 28.71 45.58 9.38
N LEU A 460 27.72 46.09 10.13
CA LEU A 460 27.16 47.43 9.90
C LEU A 460 28.19 48.51 10.24
N GLU A 461 28.92 48.35 11.35
CA GLU A 461 30.02 49.24 11.72
C GLU A 461 31.13 49.28 10.65
N GLN A 462 31.54 48.11 10.13
CA GLN A 462 32.56 48.05 9.09
C GLN A 462 32.13 48.70 7.76
N ARG A 463 30.85 48.59 7.39
CA ARG A 463 30.31 49.25 6.19
C ARG A 463 30.29 50.77 6.34
N ALA A 464 29.87 51.26 7.50
CA ALA A 464 29.90 52.69 7.81
C ALA A 464 31.33 53.25 7.74
N GLN A 465 32.31 52.51 8.27
CA GLN A 465 33.73 52.91 8.19
C GLN A 465 34.26 52.98 6.75
N ARG A 466 33.90 52.02 5.87
CA ARG A 466 34.32 52.02 4.46
C ARG A 466 33.69 53.15 3.65
N GLN A 467 32.42 53.46 3.90
CA GLN A 467 31.77 54.59 3.25
C GLN A 467 32.43 55.92 3.65
N ALA A 468 32.78 56.08 4.92
CA ALA A 468 33.50 57.26 5.40
C ALA A 468 34.89 57.41 4.76
N SER A 469 35.62 56.31 4.52
CA SER A 469 36.92 56.39 3.83
C SER A 469 36.78 56.79 2.35
N TRP A 470 35.81 56.24 1.62
CA TRP A 470 35.57 56.59 0.22
C TRP A 470 35.17 58.06 0.03
N LEU A 471 34.34 58.60 0.92
CA LEU A 471 33.97 60.02 0.86
C LEU A 471 35.19 60.94 1.02
N ARG A 472 36.11 60.62 1.94
CA ARG A 472 37.36 61.38 2.09
C ARG A 472 38.26 61.30 0.85
N GLU A 473 38.37 60.12 0.23
CA GLU A 473 39.18 59.95 -0.98
C GLU A 473 38.61 60.75 -2.17
N ILE A 474 37.27 60.77 -2.33
CA ILE A 474 36.59 61.56 -3.36
C ILE A 474 36.86 63.06 -3.16
N GLU A 475 36.80 63.55 -1.92
CA GLU A 475 37.11 64.95 -1.60
C GLU A 475 38.57 65.31 -1.92
N GLN A 476 39.52 64.43 -1.59
CA GLN A 476 40.93 64.61 -1.93
C GLN A 476 41.15 64.67 -3.45
N LEU A 477 40.53 63.76 -4.20
CA LEU A 477 40.64 63.72 -5.67
C LEU A 477 40.06 64.99 -6.31
N ARG A 478 38.91 65.47 -5.84
CA ARG A 478 38.34 66.77 -6.29
C ARG A 478 39.29 67.94 -6.00
N GLY A 479 39.92 67.94 -4.83
CA GLY A 479 40.93 68.95 -4.47
C GLY A 479 42.19 68.90 -5.33
N THR A 480 42.60 67.72 -5.82
CA THR A 480 43.73 67.60 -6.77
C THR A 480 43.36 68.07 -8.18
N LEU A 481 42.16 67.73 -8.67
CA LEU A 481 41.68 68.16 -9.99
C LEU A 481 41.64 69.68 -10.11
N LEU A 482 41.09 70.35 -9.09
CA LEU A 482 41.01 71.82 -9.05
C LEU A 482 42.39 72.48 -9.03
N ARG A 483 43.41 71.84 -8.44
CA ARG A 483 44.79 72.34 -8.46
C ARG A 483 45.39 72.22 -9.87
N VAL A 484 45.29 71.04 -10.49
CA VAL A 484 45.79 70.81 -11.86
C VAL A 484 45.16 71.77 -12.88
N GLN A 485 43.87 72.07 -12.75
CA GLN A 485 43.20 73.06 -13.62
C GLN A 485 43.78 74.47 -13.47
N ARG A 486 44.13 74.90 -12.25
CA ARG A 486 44.77 76.21 -12.03
C ARG A 486 46.19 76.23 -12.59
N ASP A 487 46.96 75.17 -12.37
CA ASP A 487 48.33 75.06 -12.87
C ASP A 487 48.36 75.08 -14.41
N HIS A 488 47.40 74.42 -15.06
CA HIS A 488 47.23 74.47 -16.51
C HIS A 488 46.94 75.89 -17.04
N GLN A 489 46.06 76.64 -16.37
CA GLN A 489 45.77 78.03 -16.72
C GLN A 489 47.01 78.95 -16.57
N GLN A 490 47.83 78.73 -15.53
CA GLN A 490 49.08 79.46 -15.35
C GLN A 490 50.11 79.14 -16.45
N LEU A 491 50.18 77.88 -16.89
CA LEU A 491 51.08 77.44 -17.96
C LEU A 491 50.71 78.03 -19.33
N LEU A 492 49.40 78.14 -19.62
CA LEU A 492 48.90 78.85 -20.81
C LEU A 492 49.26 80.33 -20.80
N HIS A 493 49.28 80.97 -19.62
CA HIS A 493 49.71 82.36 -19.49
C HIS A 493 51.22 82.52 -19.69
N GLY A 494 52.03 81.61 -19.12
CA GLY A 494 53.50 81.62 -19.26
C GLY A 494 53.99 81.34 -20.69
N THR A 495 53.28 80.50 -21.46
CA THR A 495 53.62 80.26 -22.86
C THR A 495 53.32 81.46 -23.77
N ALA A 496 52.34 82.30 -23.42
CA ALA A 496 52.05 83.54 -24.14
C ALA A 496 53.13 84.62 -23.90
N THR A 497 53.65 84.73 -22.68
CA THR A 497 54.73 85.68 -22.32
C THR A 497 56.09 85.26 -22.87
N LEU A 498 56.38 83.97 -22.97
CA LEU A 498 57.62 83.47 -23.59
C LEU A 498 57.66 83.69 -25.12
N ARG A 499 56.51 83.66 -25.81
CA ARG A 499 56.45 83.99 -27.24
C ARG A 499 56.77 85.46 -27.52
N SER A 500 56.36 86.38 -26.64
CA SER A 500 56.65 87.81 -26.81
C SER A 500 58.11 88.14 -26.49
N SER A 501 58.73 87.48 -25.50
CA SER A 501 60.14 87.66 -25.15
C SER A 501 61.09 87.03 -26.19
N TRP A 502 60.76 85.88 -26.76
CA TRP A 502 61.52 85.26 -27.86
C TRP A 502 61.54 86.13 -29.12
N HIS A 503 60.45 86.84 -29.39
CA HIS A 503 60.38 87.81 -30.49
C HIS A 503 61.29 89.03 -30.26
N HIS A 504 61.58 89.38 -29.00
CA HIS A 504 62.49 90.47 -28.63
C HIS A 504 63.95 90.05 -28.68
N THR A 505 64.27 88.82 -28.23
CA THR A 505 65.64 88.30 -28.22
C THR A 505 66.17 87.92 -29.61
N ARG A 506 65.29 87.57 -30.55
CA ARG A 506 65.66 87.37 -31.97
C ARG A 506 66.13 88.67 -32.64
N LYS A 507 65.57 89.82 -32.24
CA LYS A 507 65.91 91.14 -32.79
C LYS A 507 67.23 91.70 -32.24
N THR A 508 67.64 91.26 -31.04
CA THR A 508 68.90 91.69 -30.41
C THR A 508 70.10 90.82 -30.79
N LEU A 509 69.87 89.64 -31.38
CA LEU A 509 70.92 88.72 -31.86
C LEU A 509 71.43 89.04 -33.28
N GLU A 510 70.75 89.89 -34.04
CA GLU A 510 71.18 90.31 -35.39
C GLU A 510 72.24 91.43 -35.38
N GLU A 511 72.49 92.12 -34.26
CA GLU A 511 73.18 93.42 -34.30
C GLU A 511 74.68 93.46 -33.95
N LYS A 512 75.33 92.51 -33.26
CA LYS A 512 76.79 92.66 -32.98
C LYS A 512 77.61 91.37 -32.98
N GLY A 513 78.61 91.38 -33.87
CA GLY A 513 79.67 90.39 -34.04
C GLY A 513 80.66 90.33 -32.87
N MET A 514 81.33 89.20 -32.78
CA MET A 514 81.96 88.71 -31.56
C MET A 514 83.48 88.93 -31.56
N SER A 515 83.99 89.52 -30.48
CA SER A 515 85.41 89.62 -30.14
C SER A 515 85.72 88.76 -28.91
N GLN A 516 87.01 88.63 -28.60
CA GLN A 516 87.69 87.65 -27.71
C GLN A 516 87.07 87.30 -26.34
N GLY A 517 86.00 87.95 -25.87
CA GLY A 517 85.13 87.41 -24.82
C GLY A 517 84.45 86.09 -25.21
N LYS A 518 84.35 85.79 -26.51
CA LYS A 518 83.88 84.50 -27.04
C LYS A 518 84.62 83.30 -26.44
N VAL A 519 85.96 83.33 -26.38
CA VAL A 519 86.76 82.17 -25.98
C VAL A 519 86.80 81.95 -24.47
N LEU A 520 86.78 83.03 -23.67
CA LEU A 520 86.59 82.93 -22.21
C LEU A 520 85.15 82.60 -21.83
N ASN A 521 84.18 83.06 -22.63
CA ASN A 521 82.83 82.54 -22.57
C ASN A 521 82.78 81.09 -23.02
N ASP A 522 83.55 80.62 -24.00
CA ASP A 522 83.54 79.22 -24.45
C ASP A 522 84.10 78.29 -23.36
N LEU A 523 85.06 78.73 -22.56
CA LEU A 523 85.51 78.00 -21.36
C LEU A 523 84.51 78.07 -20.20
N ARG A 524 83.85 79.21 -19.96
CA ARG A 524 82.72 79.30 -19.01
C ARG A 524 81.47 78.58 -19.51
N LEU A 525 81.31 78.44 -20.82
CA LEU A 525 80.26 77.69 -21.49
C LEU A 525 80.61 76.21 -21.44
N LEU A 526 81.89 75.82 -21.47
CA LEU A 526 82.32 74.44 -21.23
C LEU A 526 82.18 74.05 -19.75
N GLU A 527 82.53 74.90 -18.80
CA GLU A 527 82.22 74.69 -17.38
C GLU A 527 80.71 74.72 -17.12
N GLY A 528 79.99 75.62 -17.80
CA GLY A 528 78.54 75.67 -17.83
C GLY A 528 77.92 74.47 -18.53
N GLU A 529 78.58 73.88 -19.52
CA GLU A 529 78.17 72.69 -20.25
C GLU A 529 78.45 71.45 -19.42
N VAL A 530 79.55 71.39 -18.68
CA VAL A 530 79.83 70.31 -17.72
C VAL A 530 78.84 70.38 -16.57
N PHE A 531 78.56 71.56 -16.02
CA PHE A 531 77.52 71.74 -15.01
C PHE A 531 76.12 71.44 -15.57
N ARG A 532 75.84 71.81 -16.83
CA ARG A 532 74.60 71.45 -17.53
C ARG A 532 74.53 69.96 -17.83
N LEU A 533 75.64 69.30 -18.15
CA LEU A 533 75.72 67.86 -18.37
C LEU A 533 75.58 67.09 -17.07
N ASP A 534 76.08 67.61 -15.94
CA ASP A 534 75.80 67.07 -14.60
C ASP A 534 74.34 67.28 -14.23
N GLN A 535 73.76 68.44 -14.52
CA GLN A 535 72.32 68.68 -14.36
C GLN A 535 71.47 67.77 -15.28
N GLU A 536 71.91 67.53 -16.51
CA GLU A 536 71.28 66.62 -17.46
C GLU A 536 71.47 65.17 -17.01
N MET A 537 72.59 64.81 -16.37
CA MET A 537 72.82 63.49 -15.80
C MET A 537 71.95 63.26 -14.56
N THR A 538 71.82 64.26 -13.68
CA THR A 538 70.85 64.19 -12.57
C THR A 538 69.41 64.19 -13.06
N ALA A 539 69.08 64.99 -14.08
CA ALA A 539 67.74 65.02 -14.66
C ALA A 539 67.41 63.72 -15.39
N THR A 540 68.36 63.09 -16.08
CA THR A 540 68.16 61.79 -16.71
C THR A 540 68.13 60.65 -15.69
N ALA A 541 68.84 60.75 -14.57
CA ALA A 541 68.73 59.82 -13.45
C ALA A 541 67.37 59.95 -12.73
N GLU A 542 66.89 61.18 -12.52
CA GLU A 542 65.55 61.46 -12.00
C GLU A 542 64.46 61.01 -12.99
N GLU A 543 64.66 61.22 -14.29
CA GLU A 543 63.76 60.73 -15.33
C GLU A 543 63.78 59.20 -15.40
N HIS A 544 64.94 58.55 -15.27
CA HIS A 544 65.04 57.10 -15.20
C HIS A 544 64.32 56.56 -13.95
N ASN A 545 64.51 57.17 -12.79
CA ASN A 545 63.81 56.83 -11.55
C ASN A 545 62.30 57.04 -11.67
N SER A 546 61.85 58.13 -12.32
CA SER A 546 60.42 58.37 -12.56
C SER A 546 59.83 57.36 -13.55
N ARG A 547 60.57 56.94 -14.58
CA ARG A 547 60.18 55.86 -15.50
C ARG A 547 60.15 54.49 -14.82
N LEU A 548 61.08 54.23 -13.89
CA LEU A 548 61.08 53.03 -13.05
C LEU A 548 59.85 53.00 -12.14
N LEU A 549 59.54 54.11 -11.47
CA LEU A 549 58.32 54.25 -10.65
C LEU A 549 57.05 54.11 -11.50
N GLN A 550 57.02 54.68 -12.71
CA GLN A 550 55.92 54.48 -13.66
C GLN A 550 55.80 53.03 -14.12
N HIS A 551 56.92 52.33 -14.32
CA HIS A 551 56.93 50.91 -14.68
C HIS A 551 56.48 50.03 -13.50
N GLU A 552 56.87 50.35 -12.27
CA GLU A 552 56.37 49.69 -11.07
C GLU A 552 54.87 49.93 -10.88
N GLN A 553 54.41 51.17 -11.10
CA GLN A 553 52.99 51.52 -11.07
C GLN A 553 52.21 50.81 -12.19
N ALA A 554 52.77 50.71 -13.39
CA ALA A 554 52.24 49.91 -14.49
C ALA A 554 52.22 48.41 -14.14
N GLY A 555 53.23 47.91 -13.43
CA GLY A 555 53.29 46.55 -12.92
C GLY A 555 52.21 46.25 -11.88
N VAL A 556 51.99 47.17 -10.93
CA VAL A 556 50.94 47.04 -9.91
C VAL A 556 49.55 47.12 -10.54
N THR A 557 49.34 48.02 -11.50
CA THR A 557 48.07 48.12 -12.23
C THR A 557 47.82 46.90 -13.12
N LEU A 558 48.85 46.34 -13.75
CA LEU A 558 48.71 45.09 -14.50
C LEU A 558 48.41 43.91 -13.57
N GLN A 559 49.03 43.83 -12.39
CA GLN A 559 48.70 42.82 -11.38
C GLN A 559 47.28 42.97 -10.83
N SER A 560 46.81 44.20 -10.61
CA SER A 560 45.43 44.43 -10.16
C SER A 560 44.41 44.09 -11.24
N LEU A 561 44.70 44.40 -12.51
CA LEU A 561 43.89 43.98 -13.66
C LEU A 561 43.90 42.47 -13.86
N MET A 562 45.06 41.80 -13.68
CA MET A 562 45.14 40.34 -13.72
C MET A 562 44.31 39.71 -12.59
N ARG A 563 44.39 40.23 -11.36
CA ARG A 563 43.54 39.75 -10.25
C ARG A 563 42.05 39.99 -10.50
N ALA A 564 41.70 41.13 -11.11
CA ALA A 564 40.32 41.41 -11.51
C ALA A 564 39.84 40.45 -12.62
N ALA A 565 40.70 40.15 -13.60
CA ALA A 565 40.42 39.18 -14.66
C ALA A 565 40.28 37.75 -14.10
N ASP A 566 41.13 37.34 -13.15
CA ASP A 566 41.00 36.05 -12.46
C ASP A 566 39.71 35.98 -11.63
N GLY A 567 39.31 37.09 -11.02
CA GLY A 567 38.00 37.24 -10.36
C GLY A 567 36.84 37.08 -11.34
N GLN A 568 36.91 37.70 -12.52
CA GLN A 568 35.90 37.55 -13.58
C GLN A 568 35.84 36.12 -14.13
N VAL A 569 36.98 35.48 -14.37
CA VAL A 569 37.04 34.08 -14.82
C VAL A 569 36.44 33.14 -13.76
N SER A 570 36.68 33.42 -12.47
CA SER A 570 36.10 32.64 -11.38
C SER A 570 34.58 32.86 -11.30
N GLY A 571 34.12 34.11 -11.41
CA GLY A 571 32.69 34.43 -11.50
C GLY A 571 32.00 33.79 -12.72
N LEU A 572 32.67 33.73 -13.88
CA LEU A 572 32.15 33.03 -15.07
C LEU A 572 32.12 31.51 -14.89
N LYS A 573 33.06 30.91 -14.15
CA LYS A 573 33.02 29.47 -13.82
C LYS A 573 31.89 29.16 -12.85
N GLU A 574 31.67 30.02 -11.87
CA GLU A 574 30.53 29.93 -10.95
C GLU A 574 29.22 30.09 -11.72
N ALA A 575 29.12 31.08 -12.60
CA ALA A 575 27.96 31.29 -13.47
C ALA A 575 27.68 30.09 -14.39
N ALA A 576 28.71 29.53 -15.04
CA ALA A 576 28.59 28.32 -15.85
C ALA A 576 28.22 27.09 -15.00
N GLY A 577 28.67 27.02 -13.76
CA GLY A 577 28.25 26.01 -12.78
C GLY A 577 26.78 26.16 -12.40
N THR A 578 26.31 27.38 -12.16
CA THR A 578 24.89 27.66 -11.89
C THR A 578 24.02 27.41 -13.12
N GLU A 579 24.50 27.72 -14.33
CA GLU A 579 23.79 27.45 -15.58
C GLU A 579 23.67 25.94 -15.83
N ALA A 580 24.75 25.17 -15.58
CA ALA A 580 24.72 23.72 -15.66
C ALA A 580 23.76 23.10 -14.62
N TYR A 581 23.71 23.67 -13.42
CA TYR A 581 22.76 23.26 -12.38
C TYR A 581 21.31 23.56 -12.79
N ILE A 582 21.01 24.77 -13.27
CA ILE A 582 19.67 25.14 -13.75
C ILE A 582 19.27 24.26 -14.93
N ARG A 583 20.18 23.95 -15.87
CA ARG A 583 19.90 23.02 -16.97
C ARG A 583 19.58 21.61 -16.46
N ALA A 584 20.28 21.12 -15.46
CA ALA A 584 19.99 19.82 -14.86
C ALA A 584 18.63 19.83 -14.11
N GLU A 585 18.31 20.91 -13.41
CA GLU A 585 17.03 21.10 -12.74
C GLU A 585 15.88 21.15 -13.75
N VAL A 586 16.03 21.90 -14.85
CA VAL A 586 15.07 21.92 -15.96
C VAL A 586 14.91 20.54 -16.58
N GLN A 587 16.01 19.80 -16.82
CA GLN A 587 15.93 18.44 -17.36
C GLN A 587 15.18 17.48 -16.44
N ILE A 588 15.40 17.56 -15.11
CA ILE A 588 14.65 16.75 -14.13
C ILE A 588 13.15 17.10 -14.15
N VAL A 589 12.82 18.39 -14.30
CA VAL A 589 11.42 18.84 -14.42
C VAL A 589 10.80 18.35 -15.73
N GLU A 590 11.52 18.39 -16.85
CA GLU A 590 11.06 17.85 -18.14
C GLU A 590 10.83 16.33 -18.07
N GLU A 591 11.76 15.56 -17.49
CA GLU A 591 11.61 14.11 -17.27
C GLU A 591 10.41 13.80 -16.36
N ARG A 592 10.19 14.62 -15.34
CA ARG A 592 9.01 14.52 -14.46
C ARG A 592 7.72 14.80 -15.21
N ILE A 593 7.65 15.85 -16.03
CA ILE A 593 6.48 16.17 -16.86
C ILE A 593 6.19 15.02 -17.84
N GLN A 594 7.23 14.45 -18.46
CA GLN A 594 7.07 13.30 -19.35
C GLN A 594 6.53 12.07 -18.61
N ALA A 595 7.01 11.79 -17.40
CA ALA A 595 6.49 10.71 -16.56
C ALA A 595 5.03 10.97 -16.15
N ASP A 596 4.68 12.20 -15.77
CA ASP A 596 3.32 12.60 -15.42
C ASP A 596 2.38 12.47 -16.64
N MET A 597 2.82 12.86 -17.84
CA MET A 597 2.06 12.66 -19.09
C MET A 597 1.86 11.18 -19.42
N GLN A 598 2.88 10.35 -19.26
CA GLN A 598 2.76 8.91 -19.46
C GLN A 598 1.81 8.28 -18.44
N GLY A 599 1.88 8.72 -17.17
CA GLY A 599 0.94 8.31 -16.13
C GLY A 599 -0.50 8.70 -16.46
N ALA A 600 -0.73 9.95 -16.87
CA ALA A 600 -2.04 10.43 -17.29
C ALA A 600 -2.61 9.68 -18.50
N LEU A 601 -1.75 9.31 -19.48
CA LEU A 601 -2.16 8.49 -20.62
C LEU A 601 -2.59 7.07 -20.21
N VAL A 602 -1.85 6.46 -19.28
CA VAL A 602 -2.23 5.13 -18.73
C VAL A 602 -3.55 5.23 -17.97
N GLU A 603 -3.72 6.24 -17.12
CA GLU A 603 -4.99 6.47 -16.41
C GLU A 603 -6.15 6.72 -17.39
N LEU A 604 -5.94 7.46 -18.48
CA LEU A 604 -6.93 7.64 -19.53
C LEU A 604 -7.32 6.33 -20.23
N HIS A 605 -6.35 5.45 -20.50
CA HIS A 605 -6.63 4.13 -21.06
C HIS A 605 -7.37 3.23 -20.07
N LEU A 606 -7.02 3.27 -18.78
CA LEU A 606 -7.74 2.52 -17.74
C LEU A 606 -9.18 3.02 -17.60
N ASN A 607 -9.40 4.33 -17.52
CA ASN A 607 -10.73 4.92 -17.52
C ASN A 607 -11.51 4.58 -18.80
N GLY A 608 -10.84 4.57 -19.96
CA GLY A 608 -11.42 4.15 -21.23
C GLY A 608 -11.88 2.69 -21.20
N ASN A 609 -11.10 1.80 -20.58
CA ASN A 609 -11.45 0.40 -20.40
C ASN A 609 -12.60 0.22 -19.40
N GLU A 610 -12.59 0.93 -18.27
CA GLU A 610 -13.70 0.89 -17.29
C GLU A 610 -15.03 1.33 -17.91
N VAL A 611 -15.01 2.44 -18.67
CA VAL A 611 -16.20 2.90 -19.40
C VAL A 611 -16.65 1.86 -20.42
N HIS A 612 -15.71 1.20 -21.10
CA HIS A 612 -16.02 0.15 -22.04
C HIS A 612 -16.67 -1.06 -21.36
N GLU A 613 -16.10 -1.56 -20.25
CA GLU A 613 -16.65 -2.66 -19.44
C GLU A 613 -18.05 -2.34 -18.91
N LEU A 614 -18.26 -1.14 -18.34
CA LEU A 614 -19.57 -0.68 -17.89
C LEU A 614 -20.58 -0.62 -19.04
N SER A 615 -20.14 -0.22 -20.23
CA SER A 615 -21.00 -0.21 -21.43
C SER A 615 -21.39 -1.63 -21.87
N GLU A 616 -20.47 -2.59 -21.78
CA GLU A 616 -20.76 -4.00 -22.06
C GLU A 616 -21.70 -4.61 -21.03
N GLU A 617 -21.48 -4.35 -19.74
CA GLU A 617 -22.35 -4.79 -18.65
C GLU A 617 -23.77 -4.24 -18.83
N LEU A 618 -23.90 -2.95 -19.14
CA LEU A 618 -25.17 -2.32 -19.42
C LEU A 618 -25.87 -2.97 -20.62
N GLN A 619 -25.13 -3.32 -21.69
CA GLN A 619 -25.69 -4.09 -22.80
C GLN A 619 -26.13 -5.50 -22.38
N ARG A 620 -25.35 -6.21 -21.55
CA ARG A 620 -25.71 -7.52 -20.99
C ARG A 620 -26.99 -7.42 -20.15
N HIS A 621 -27.12 -6.39 -19.31
CA HIS A 621 -28.32 -6.14 -18.51
C HIS A 621 -29.54 -5.81 -19.37
N ARG A 622 -29.38 -4.97 -20.41
CA ARG A 622 -30.47 -4.70 -21.39
C ARG A 622 -30.92 -5.98 -22.08
N LYS A 623 -29.99 -6.85 -22.53
CA LYS A 623 -30.32 -8.15 -23.11
C LYS A 623 -31.08 -9.06 -22.13
N LYS A 624 -30.63 -9.15 -20.87
CA LYS A 624 -31.31 -9.91 -19.80
C LYS A 624 -32.72 -9.40 -19.53
N LEU A 625 -32.89 -8.08 -19.44
CA LEU A 625 -34.19 -7.44 -19.19
C LEU A 625 -35.16 -7.68 -20.35
N ASN A 626 -34.71 -7.55 -21.59
CA ASN A 626 -35.53 -7.86 -22.75
C ASN A 626 -35.96 -9.33 -22.78
N LEU A 627 -35.06 -10.26 -22.44
CA LEU A 627 -35.39 -11.68 -22.34
C LEU A 627 -36.40 -11.97 -21.23
N LEU A 628 -36.31 -11.28 -20.08
CA LEU A 628 -37.30 -11.38 -19.01
C LEU A 628 -38.67 -10.82 -19.45
N ARG A 629 -38.70 -9.69 -20.17
CA ARG A 629 -39.93 -9.15 -20.74
C ARG A 629 -40.60 -10.14 -21.70
N LEU A 630 -39.83 -10.69 -22.64
CA LEU A 630 -40.34 -11.71 -23.57
C LEU A 630 -40.89 -12.94 -22.83
N ARG A 631 -40.16 -13.47 -21.84
CA ARG A 631 -40.64 -14.61 -21.04
C ARG A 631 -41.92 -14.29 -20.25
N TYR A 632 -42.01 -13.08 -19.71
CA TYR A 632 -43.20 -12.63 -19.00
C TYR A 632 -44.39 -12.51 -19.95
N GLU A 633 -44.20 -11.91 -21.13
CA GLU A 633 -45.21 -11.82 -22.19
C GLU A 633 -45.66 -13.21 -22.65
N GLU A 634 -44.73 -14.14 -22.89
CA GLU A 634 -45.03 -15.54 -23.23
C GLU A 634 -45.86 -16.23 -22.14
N ALA A 635 -45.46 -16.08 -20.87
CA ALA A 635 -46.20 -16.65 -19.74
C ALA A 635 -47.61 -16.06 -19.63
N MET A 636 -47.75 -14.75 -19.76
CA MET A 636 -49.04 -14.06 -19.75
C MET A 636 -49.94 -14.50 -20.91
N MET A 637 -49.39 -14.59 -22.13
CA MET A 637 -50.10 -15.12 -23.29
C MET A 637 -50.53 -16.57 -23.08
N SER A 638 -49.69 -17.40 -22.47
CA SER A 638 -50.04 -18.80 -22.17
C SER A 638 -51.19 -18.90 -21.14
N MET A 639 -51.20 -18.06 -20.11
CA MET A 639 -52.27 -18.01 -19.11
C MET A 639 -53.57 -17.48 -19.71
N ALA A 640 -53.51 -16.46 -20.57
CA ALA A 640 -54.67 -15.95 -21.29
C ALA A 640 -55.28 -17.03 -22.21
N ARG A 641 -54.45 -17.78 -22.96
CA ARG A 641 -54.91 -18.92 -23.76
C ARG A 641 -55.53 -20.03 -22.90
N ALA A 642 -54.97 -20.31 -21.72
CA ALA A 642 -55.54 -21.28 -20.79
C ALA A 642 -56.91 -20.82 -20.26
N ALA A 643 -57.08 -19.53 -19.98
CA ALA A 643 -58.35 -18.95 -19.56
C ALA A 643 -59.45 -19.09 -20.63
N GLN A 644 -59.08 -19.10 -21.91
CA GLN A 644 -60.00 -19.22 -23.05
C GLN A 644 -60.49 -20.64 -23.35
N LYS A 645 -59.91 -21.71 -22.78
CA LYS A 645 -60.40 -23.08 -23.03
C LYS A 645 -61.85 -23.21 -22.53
N PRO A 646 -62.82 -23.74 -23.29
CA PRO A 646 -64.18 -23.91 -22.77
C PRO A 646 -64.21 -24.84 -21.54
N LEU A 647 -65.11 -24.55 -20.60
CA LEU A 647 -65.48 -25.45 -19.51
C LEU A 647 -66.38 -26.54 -20.11
N SER A 648 -66.12 -27.81 -19.78
CA SER A 648 -66.70 -29.04 -20.38
C SER A 648 -68.17 -28.97 -20.83
N GLU A 649 -68.48 -29.61 -21.96
CA GLU A 649 -69.74 -29.55 -22.74
C GLU A 649 -71.00 -30.21 -22.13
N GLU A 650 -71.01 -30.57 -20.85
CA GLU A 650 -72.19 -31.20 -20.25
C GLU A 650 -72.92 -30.24 -19.29
N GLU A 651 -74.17 -29.93 -19.64
CA GLU A 651 -75.21 -29.21 -18.88
C GLU A 651 -75.30 -27.67 -19.03
N GLY A 652 -75.94 -27.25 -20.13
CA GLY A 652 -76.37 -25.87 -20.41
C GLY A 652 -77.54 -25.35 -19.56
N ARG A 653 -77.43 -25.33 -18.23
CA ARG A 653 -78.40 -24.63 -17.34
C ARG A 653 -77.79 -23.72 -16.27
N GLY A 654 -76.49 -23.42 -16.36
CA GLY A 654 -75.83 -22.41 -15.52
C GLY A 654 -75.61 -21.08 -16.25
N ILE A 655 -75.68 -19.96 -15.53
CA ILE A 655 -75.28 -18.63 -16.02
C ILE A 655 -73.82 -18.71 -16.50
N PRO A 656 -73.50 -18.43 -17.78
CA PRO A 656 -72.12 -18.49 -18.23
C PRO A 656 -71.26 -17.38 -17.58
N LEU A 657 -70.11 -17.79 -16.98
CA LEU A 657 -68.81 -17.15 -17.21
C LEU A 657 -68.81 -15.98 -18.21
N PRO A 658 -68.83 -14.66 -17.86
CA PRO A 658 -68.42 -13.63 -18.80
C PRO A 658 -67.11 -14.02 -19.50
N LEU A 659 -67.16 -14.19 -20.83
CA LEU A 659 -65.98 -14.44 -21.64
C LEU A 659 -65.05 -13.24 -21.54
N LEU A 660 -63.76 -13.50 -21.33
CA LEU A 660 -62.73 -12.48 -21.40
C LEU A 660 -62.67 -12.02 -22.88
N ASN A 661 -63.23 -10.85 -23.20
CA ASN A 661 -63.24 -10.32 -24.57
C ASN A 661 -61.80 -10.25 -25.12
N SER A 662 -61.52 -11.03 -26.16
CA SER A 662 -60.20 -11.28 -26.71
C SER A 662 -59.71 -10.21 -27.71
N GLU A 663 -60.37 -9.06 -27.82
CA GLU A 663 -60.08 -8.05 -28.85
C GLU A 663 -59.28 -6.84 -28.35
N SER A 664 -58.89 -6.77 -27.07
CA SER A 664 -58.02 -5.69 -26.57
C SER A 664 -56.66 -6.22 -26.11
N ASP A 665 -55.60 -5.69 -26.72
CA ASP A 665 -54.18 -5.85 -26.34
C ASP A 665 -53.84 -5.32 -24.93
N THR A 666 -54.85 -5.13 -24.08
CA THR A 666 -54.76 -4.46 -22.78
C THR A 666 -55.48 -5.24 -21.68
N CYS A 667 -55.52 -6.57 -21.72
CA CYS A 667 -55.89 -7.34 -20.55
C CYS A 667 -54.76 -7.28 -19.52
N THR A 668 -54.98 -6.57 -18.41
CA THR A 668 -53.99 -6.49 -17.32
C THR A 668 -53.74 -7.88 -16.72
N PRO A 669 -52.51 -8.17 -16.27
CA PRO A 669 -52.16 -9.47 -15.72
C PRO A 669 -53.01 -9.86 -14.51
N GLU A 670 -53.40 -8.86 -13.72
CA GLU A 670 -54.33 -9.02 -12.60
C GLU A 670 -55.72 -9.46 -13.06
N ALA A 671 -56.20 -8.97 -14.21
CA ALA A 671 -57.49 -9.36 -14.77
C ALA A 671 -57.48 -10.81 -15.29
N VAL A 672 -56.40 -11.24 -15.95
CA VAL A 672 -56.22 -12.64 -16.39
C VAL A 672 -56.15 -13.58 -15.19
N HIS A 673 -55.40 -13.19 -14.14
CA HIS A 673 -55.28 -13.99 -12.93
C HIS A 673 -56.61 -14.09 -12.16
N ALA A 674 -57.31 -12.96 -11.99
CA ALA A 674 -58.63 -12.93 -11.36
C ALA A 674 -59.64 -13.80 -12.10
N HIS A 675 -59.65 -13.79 -13.44
CA HIS A 675 -60.53 -14.63 -14.24
C HIS A 675 -60.23 -16.12 -14.06
N LEU A 676 -58.95 -16.52 -14.06
CA LEU A 676 -58.55 -17.91 -13.79
C LEU A 676 -58.97 -18.37 -12.39
N LEU A 677 -58.86 -17.51 -11.37
CA LEU A 677 -59.33 -17.81 -10.02
C LEU A 677 -60.84 -17.96 -9.96
N LEU A 678 -61.59 -17.06 -10.60
CA LEU A 678 -63.04 -17.16 -10.68
C LEU A 678 -63.47 -18.44 -11.40
N ARG A 679 -62.82 -18.78 -12.51
CA ARG A 679 -63.04 -20.03 -13.22
C ARG A 679 -62.78 -21.24 -12.33
N ARG A 680 -61.65 -21.29 -11.63
CA ARG A 680 -61.35 -22.40 -10.69
C ARG A 680 -62.36 -22.46 -9.55
N SER A 681 -62.80 -21.32 -9.04
CA SER A 681 -63.83 -21.27 -7.99
C SER A 681 -65.17 -21.81 -8.50
N TYR A 682 -65.51 -21.51 -9.75
CA TYR A 682 -66.70 -22.03 -10.40
C TYR A 682 -66.60 -23.54 -10.69
N GLU A 683 -65.48 -24.03 -11.21
CA GLU A 683 -65.21 -25.47 -11.38
C GLU A 683 -65.33 -26.22 -10.04
N ARG A 684 -64.76 -25.65 -8.98
CA ARG A 684 -64.85 -26.20 -7.62
C ARG A 684 -66.29 -26.24 -7.12
N GLU A 685 -67.06 -25.20 -7.35
CA GLU A 685 -68.48 -25.14 -6.98
C GLU A 685 -69.31 -26.17 -7.77
N GLN A 686 -69.06 -26.31 -9.08
CA GLN A 686 -69.70 -27.34 -9.91
C GLN A 686 -69.37 -28.76 -9.41
N LEU A 687 -68.11 -29.03 -9.06
CA LEU A 687 -67.71 -30.30 -8.48
C LEU A 687 -68.39 -30.55 -7.13
N MET A 688 -68.53 -29.51 -6.30
CA MET A 688 -69.25 -29.60 -5.03
C MET A 688 -70.74 -29.92 -5.26
N GLN A 689 -71.40 -29.24 -6.20
CA GLN A 689 -72.80 -29.50 -6.55
C GLN A 689 -73.00 -30.91 -7.11
N ARG A 690 -72.09 -31.39 -7.95
CA ARG A 690 -72.08 -32.78 -8.42
C ARG A 690 -71.87 -33.77 -7.27
N GLY A 691 -70.99 -33.44 -6.33
CA GLY A 691 -70.80 -34.19 -5.08
C GLY A 691 -72.11 -34.28 -4.30
N ASN A 692 -72.77 -33.15 -4.04
CA ASN A 692 -74.05 -33.10 -3.33
C ASN A 692 -75.15 -33.92 -4.04
N TYR A 693 -75.19 -33.88 -5.38
CA TYR A 693 -76.10 -34.70 -6.17
C TYR A 693 -75.80 -36.21 -6.00
N LEU A 694 -74.53 -36.60 -6.05
CA LEU A 694 -74.12 -37.99 -5.83
C LEU A 694 -74.42 -38.44 -4.41
N ASP A 695 -74.23 -37.58 -3.39
CA ASP A 695 -74.58 -37.87 -2.01
C ASP A 695 -76.10 -38.06 -1.83
N LEU A 696 -76.92 -37.22 -2.45
CA LEU A 696 -78.38 -37.42 -2.51
C LEU A 696 -78.74 -38.75 -3.18
N ARG A 697 -78.04 -39.12 -4.26
CA ARG A 697 -78.23 -40.41 -4.94
C ARG A 697 -77.78 -41.58 -4.07
N LEU A 698 -76.71 -41.44 -3.30
CA LEU A 698 -76.26 -42.44 -2.33
C LEU A 698 -77.30 -42.63 -1.22
N VAL A 699 -77.85 -41.55 -0.65
CA VAL A 699 -78.93 -41.64 0.34
C VAL A 699 -80.17 -42.32 -0.26
N ALA A 700 -80.50 -42.04 -1.52
CA ALA A 700 -81.57 -42.73 -2.23
C ALA A 700 -81.26 -44.23 -2.39
N LEU A 701 -80.03 -44.58 -2.80
CA LEU A 701 -79.57 -45.97 -2.89
C LEU A 701 -79.56 -46.66 -1.52
N ASP A 702 -79.23 -45.98 -0.43
CA ASP A 702 -79.32 -46.53 0.93
C ASP A 702 -80.76 -46.84 1.33
N ARG A 703 -81.72 -46.00 0.93
CA ARG A 703 -83.16 -46.30 1.09
C ARG A 703 -83.60 -47.48 0.22
N GLU A 704 -83.10 -47.57 -1.01
CA GLU A 704 -83.32 -48.73 -1.89
C GLU A 704 -82.71 -50.00 -1.29
N THR A 705 -81.50 -49.97 -0.71
CA THR A 705 -80.88 -51.15 -0.08
C THR A 705 -81.51 -51.50 1.27
N SER A 706 -82.01 -50.53 2.04
CA SER A 706 -82.73 -50.80 3.28
C SER A 706 -84.11 -51.40 2.99
N THR A 707 -84.82 -50.91 1.97
CA THR A 707 -86.06 -51.53 1.49
C THR A 707 -85.80 -52.94 0.93
N LEU A 708 -84.74 -53.16 0.15
CA LEU A 708 -84.34 -54.50 -0.29
C LEU A 708 -83.96 -55.42 0.88
N ARG A 709 -83.27 -54.92 1.90
CA ARG A 709 -82.98 -55.68 3.14
C ARG A 709 -84.26 -56.04 3.88
N HIS A 710 -85.20 -55.10 4.06
CA HIS A 710 -86.51 -55.39 4.65
C HIS A 710 -87.32 -56.40 3.83
N MET A 711 -87.25 -56.35 2.49
CA MET A 711 -87.83 -57.38 1.63
C MET A 711 -87.16 -58.74 1.83
N VAL A 712 -85.83 -58.80 1.92
CA VAL A 712 -85.09 -60.05 2.17
C VAL A 712 -85.38 -60.62 3.56
N ASP A 713 -85.41 -59.80 4.59
CA ASP A 713 -85.76 -60.22 5.94
C ASP A 713 -87.24 -60.64 6.02
N GLY A 714 -88.13 -59.99 5.26
CA GLY A 714 -89.50 -60.43 5.02
C GLY A 714 -89.57 -61.80 4.32
N MET A 715 -88.76 -62.02 3.29
CA MET A 715 -88.67 -63.31 2.59
C MET A 715 -88.08 -64.41 3.48
N ARG A 716 -87.07 -64.10 4.30
CA ARG A 716 -86.44 -65.04 5.26
C ARG A 716 -87.35 -65.37 6.44
N SER A 717 -88.09 -64.40 6.97
CA SER A 717 -89.11 -64.64 8.00
C SER A 717 -90.35 -65.35 7.44
N SER A 718 -90.61 -65.25 6.13
CA SER A 718 -91.60 -66.07 5.41
C SER A 718 -91.07 -67.45 4.99
N GLN A 719 -89.77 -67.75 5.19
CA GLN A 719 -89.12 -69.04 4.92
C GLN A 719 -88.85 -69.87 6.18
N VAL A 720 -89.54 -69.58 7.30
CA VAL A 720 -89.63 -70.46 8.47
C VAL A 720 -90.95 -71.20 8.44
N THR A 721 -91.13 -72.07 7.45
CA THR A 721 -92.08 -73.21 7.44
C THR A 721 -91.71 -74.14 6.29
N SER A 722 -90.73 -75.04 6.52
CA SER A 722 -90.59 -76.35 5.83
C SER A 722 -89.17 -76.90 5.97
N GLY A 723 -89.01 -77.96 6.76
CA GLY A 723 -88.18 -79.11 6.42
C GLY A 723 -86.65 -79.05 6.64
N GLN A 724 -86.23 -79.54 7.81
CA GLN A 724 -85.12 -80.49 8.05
C GLN A 724 -83.84 -80.40 7.18
N ALA A 725 -82.69 -80.23 7.84
CA ALA A 725 -81.72 -81.32 8.05
C ALA A 725 -80.43 -80.85 8.74
N ASN A 726 -80.06 -81.58 9.79
CA ASN A 726 -78.71 -81.88 10.28
C ASN A 726 -77.89 -80.69 10.84
N ALA A 727 -77.69 -80.53 12.15
CA ALA A 727 -77.24 -81.51 13.15
C ALA A 727 -76.08 -82.38 12.67
N LEU A 728 -74.84 -81.89 12.85
CA LEU A 728 -73.71 -82.60 13.48
C LEU A 728 -72.40 -81.82 13.25
N GLY A 729 -71.54 -81.75 14.28
CA GLY A 729 -70.09 -81.75 14.02
C GLY A 729 -69.19 -80.87 14.89
N GLU A 730 -69.40 -80.80 16.20
CA GLU A 730 -68.39 -80.32 17.16
C GLU A 730 -67.21 -81.31 17.29
N LEU A 731 -66.01 -80.73 17.25
CA LEU A 731 -64.83 -80.99 18.10
C LEU A 731 -64.49 -82.44 18.54
N SER A 732 -63.28 -82.86 18.10
CA SER A 732 -62.19 -83.42 18.93
C SER A 732 -61.67 -84.84 18.59
N SER A 733 -60.33 -84.89 18.55
CA SER A 733 -59.43 -85.97 18.98
C SER A 733 -59.01 -87.09 18.00
N THR A 734 -57.71 -87.43 18.15
CA THR A 734 -56.96 -88.62 17.67
C THR A 734 -56.55 -88.63 16.18
N ALA A 735 -55.43 -89.20 15.71
CA ALA A 735 -54.14 -89.58 16.27
C ALA A 735 -53.22 -89.96 15.10
N LYS A 736 -51.92 -89.67 15.25
CA LYS A 736 -50.72 -90.40 14.74
C LYS A 736 -50.51 -90.71 13.23
N LYS A 737 -49.33 -90.24 12.83
CA LYS A 737 -48.25 -90.87 12.02
C LYS A 737 -48.16 -90.59 10.51
N ALA A 738 -47.14 -89.76 10.24
CA ALA A 738 -45.98 -90.02 9.37
C ALA A 738 -46.16 -89.95 7.84
N GLY A 739 -45.31 -89.12 7.23
CA GLY A 739 -44.78 -89.39 5.90
C GLY A 739 -44.91 -88.25 4.90
N ALA A 740 -43.93 -87.34 4.93
CA ALA A 740 -43.33 -86.65 3.79
C ALA A 740 -44.25 -86.09 2.67
N SER A 741 -44.41 -84.76 2.67
CA SER A 741 -43.85 -83.87 1.65
C SER A 741 -44.48 -82.48 1.79
N SER A 742 -43.80 -81.49 1.21
CA SER A 742 -44.25 -80.11 1.01
C SER A 742 -43.91 -79.12 2.13
N ILE A 743 -42.73 -78.50 1.95
CA ILE A 743 -42.57 -77.04 1.79
C ILE A 743 -43.51 -76.19 2.65
N LYS A 744 -42.95 -75.61 3.71
CA LYS A 744 -43.46 -74.38 4.33
C LYS A 744 -42.32 -73.68 5.06
N ASN A 745 -42.03 -72.45 4.63
CA ASN A 745 -42.06 -71.37 5.59
C ASN A 745 -42.48 -70.06 4.91
N CYS A 746 -43.64 -69.59 5.37
CA CYS A 746 -44.11 -68.22 5.54
C CYS A 746 -43.45 -67.12 4.70
N SER A 747 -44.25 -66.38 3.94
CA SER A 747 -44.89 -65.14 4.44
C SER A 747 -45.67 -64.41 3.32
N SER A 748 -46.86 -63.96 3.70
CA SER A 748 -47.57 -62.72 3.30
C SER A 748 -47.55 -62.20 1.85
N GLN A 749 -48.78 -61.93 1.39
CA GLN A 749 -49.23 -60.71 0.67
C GLN A 749 -48.79 -60.56 -0.80
N LEU A 750 -49.74 -60.57 -1.74
CA LEU A 750 -50.37 -59.37 -2.32
C LEU A 750 -49.35 -58.43 -2.98
N GLU A 751 -49.24 -58.43 -4.31
CA GLU A 751 -49.81 -57.36 -5.14
C GLU A 751 -49.49 -57.47 -6.66
N PRO A 752 -50.27 -56.78 -7.51
CA PRO A 752 -50.20 -56.82 -8.97
C PRO A 752 -49.27 -55.76 -9.60
N SER A 753 -49.16 -55.86 -10.92
CA SER A 753 -48.41 -55.07 -11.91
C SER A 753 -48.43 -53.52 -11.81
N ALA A 754 -47.24 -52.90 -11.89
CA ALA A 754 -46.92 -51.66 -12.64
C ALA A 754 -45.38 -51.40 -12.63
N PRO A 755 -44.80 -50.65 -13.60
CA PRO A 755 -43.39 -50.69 -13.94
C PRO A 755 -42.54 -49.75 -13.07
N SER A 756 -41.52 -50.27 -12.39
CA SER A 756 -40.52 -49.45 -11.72
C SER A 756 -39.19 -49.51 -12.47
N CYS A 757 -38.73 -48.35 -12.92
CA CYS A 757 -37.38 -48.14 -13.42
C CYS A 757 -36.38 -48.53 -12.33
N SER A 758 -35.53 -49.50 -12.62
CA SER A 758 -34.55 -50.01 -11.66
C SER A 758 -33.47 -48.96 -11.36
N PRO A 759 -33.16 -48.67 -10.09
CA PRO A 759 -32.16 -47.67 -9.66
C PRO A 759 -30.71 -48.00 -10.08
N THR A 760 -30.47 -49.19 -10.62
CA THR A 760 -29.20 -49.62 -11.19
C THR A 760 -28.88 -49.01 -12.55
N LEU A 761 -29.88 -48.64 -13.35
CA LEU A 761 -29.67 -47.97 -14.65
C LEU A 761 -29.34 -46.49 -14.46
N ILE A 762 -30.08 -45.79 -13.58
CA ILE A 762 -29.83 -44.39 -13.24
C ILE A 762 -28.44 -44.20 -12.61
N LYS A 763 -27.98 -45.16 -11.79
CA LYS A 763 -26.64 -45.11 -11.21
C LYS A 763 -25.52 -45.30 -12.24
N LYS A 764 -25.75 -46.08 -13.30
CA LYS A 764 -24.77 -46.24 -14.40
C LYS A 764 -24.72 -45.01 -15.30
N GLU A 765 -25.86 -44.39 -15.60
CA GLU A 765 -25.88 -43.12 -16.36
C GLU A 765 -25.25 -41.97 -15.58
N LEU A 766 -25.52 -41.86 -14.27
CA LEU A 766 -24.88 -40.85 -13.41
C LEU A 766 -23.37 -41.02 -13.28
N LEU A 767 -22.87 -42.25 -13.18
CA LEU A 767 -21.42 -42.52 -13.15
C LEU A 767 -20.75 -42.21 -14.49
N SER A 768 -21.38 -42.54 -15.62
CA SER A 768 -20.85 -42.18 -16.94
C SER A 768 -20.84 -40.66 -17.20
N SER A 769 -21.82 -39.92 -16.67
CA SER A 769 -21.88 -38.46 -16.73
C SER A 769 -20.82 -37.81 -15.82
N ALA A 770 -20.58 -38.40 -14.63
CA ALA A 770 -19.51 -37.99 -13.74
C ALA A 770 -18.12 -38.20 -14.36
N GLU A 771 -17.87 -39.34 -15.00
CA GLU A 771 -16.60 -39.62 -15.69
C GLU A 771 -16.38 -38.68 -16.88
N ALA A 772 -17.41 -38.40 -17.68
CA ALA A 772 -17.33 -37.44 -18.78
C ALA A 772 -17.05 -36.00 -18.29
N SER A 773 -17.65 -35.58 -17.18
CA SER A 773 -17.37 -34.27 -16.59
C SER A 773 -15.97 -34.20 -15.95
N GLU A 774 -15.47 -35.26 -15.33
CA GLU A 774 -14.08 -35.30 -14.85
C GLU A 774 -13.06 -35.20 -15.99
N HIS A 775 -13.32 -35.85 -17.13
CA HIS A 775 -12.46 -35.73 -18.31
C HIS A 775 -12.48 -34.31 -18.89
N PHE A 776 -13.63 -33.64 -18.88
CA PHE A 776 -13.75 -32.24 -19.29
C PHE A 776 -12.94 -31.32 -18.37
N TRP A 777 -13.09 -31.45 -17.05
CA TRP A 777 -12.33 -30.65 -16.09
C TRP A 777 -10.83 -30.92 -16.13
N ARG A 778 -10.39 -32.16 -16.37
CA ARG A 778 -8.96 -32.46 -16.58
C ARG A 778 -8.41 -31.82 -17.84
N ALA A 779 -9.17 -31.82 -18.94
CA ALA A 779 -8.76 -31.16 -20.17
C ALA A 779 -8.71 -29.63 -20.01
N GLU A 780 -9.66 -29.05 -19.28
CA GLU A 780 -9.69 -27.61 -19.00
C GLU A 780 -8.55 -27.18 -18.06
N LEU A 781 -8.21 -27.99 -17.06
CA LEU A 781 -7.03 -27.78 -16.22
C LEU A 781 -5.72 -27.89 -17.01
N GLN A 782 -5.61 -28.86 -17.92
CA GLN A 782 -4.43 -28.97 -18.80
C GLN A 782 -4.29 -27.76 -19.72
N LEU A 783 -5.40 -27.26 -20.27
CA LEU A 783 -5.39 -26.06 -21.11
C LEU A 783 -4.96 -24.82 -20.30
N LEU A 784 -5.43 -24.70 -19.05
CA LEU A 784 -5.02 -23.63 -18.14
C LEU A 784 -3.54 -23.74 -17.77
N ASP A 785 -3.03 -24.93 -17.48
CA ASP A 785 -1.61 -25.15 -17.22
C ASP A 785 -0.73 -24.80 -18.44
N GLU A 786 -1.19 -25.13 -19.65
CA GLU A 786 -0.52 -24.74 -20.90
C GLU A 786 -0.52 -23.22 -21.11
N THR A 787 -1.63 -22.52 -20.81
CA THR A 787 -1.68 -21.05 -20.89
C THR A 787 -0.78 -20.38 -19.84
N LEU A 788 -0.72 -20.93 -18.62
CA LEU A 788 0.17 -20.45 -17.58
C LEU A 788 1.65 -20.66 -17.95
N ALA A 789 1.99 -21.79 -18.56
CA ALA A 789 3.33 -22.05 -19.07
C ALA A 789 3.70 -21.06 -20.19
N ALA A 790 2.80 -20.80 -21.14
CA ALA A 790 3.01 -19.83 -22.22
C ALA A 790 3.17 -18.39 -21.69
N MET A 791 2.36 -17.98 -20.72
CA MET A 791 2.47 -16.67 -20.06
C MET A 791 3.78 -16.54 -19.27
N SER A 792 4.23 -17.62 -18.61
CA SER A 792 5.50 -17.65 -17.89
C SER A 792 6.69 -17.52 -18.86
N GLN A 793 6.63 -18.21 -20.00
CA GLN A 793 7.64 -18.10 -21.06
C GLN A 793 7.67 -16.69 -21.67
N GLN A 794 6.52 -16.09 -21.96
CA GLN A 794 6.45 -14.70 -22.45
C GLN A 794 7.00 -13.69 -21.43
N ARG A 795 6.75 -13.92 -20.13
CA ARG A 795 7.33 -13.11 -19.07
C ARG A 795 8.85 -13.23 -19.03
N ASP A 796 9.39 -14.44 -19.15
CA ASP A 796 10.84 -14.65 -19.12
C ASP A 796 11.51 -14.09 -20.38
N ASP A 797 10.89 -14.20 -21.56
CA ASP A 797 11.34 -13.54 -22.79
C ASP A 797 11.35 -12.01 -22.65
N SER A 798 10.33 -11.43 -22.01
CA SER A 798 10.29 -9.99 -21.73
C SER A 798 11.41 -9.54 -20.79
N ARG A 799 11.78 -10.38 -19.82
CA ARG A 799 12.92 -10.13 -18.91
C ARG A 799 14.23 -10.19 -19.67
N VAL A 800 14.42 -11.17 -20.56
CA VAL A 800 15.61 -11.27 -21.41
C VAL A 800 15.74 -10.02 -22.29
N ARG A 801 14.67 -9.60 -22.97
CA ARG A 801 14.65 -8.36 -23.76
C ARG A 801 14.96 -7.11 -22.93
N LEU A 802 14.43 -7.01 -21.70
CA LEU A 802 14.76 -5.91 -20.80
C LEU A 802 16.24 -5.93 -20.38
N HIS A 803 16.83 -7.10 -20.15
CA HIS A 803 18.25 -7.24 -19.88
C HIS A 803 19.11 -6.85 -21.08
N GLU A 804 18.73 -7.25 -22.30
CA GLU A 804 19.37 -6.84 -23.54
C GLU A 804 19.29 -5.31 -23.75
N MET A 805 18.12 -4.70 -23.53
CA MET A 805 17.99 -3.24 -23.60
C MET A 805 18.85 -2.52 -22.55
N ARG A 806 18.93 -3.05 -21.33
CA ARG A 806 19.83 -2.49 -20.30
C ARG A 806 21.30 -2.64 -20.67
N ALA A 807 21.68 -3.75 -21.31
CA ALA A 807 23.04 -3.94 -21.80
C ALA A 807 23.37 -2.95 -22.94
N THR A 808 22.49 -2.81 -23.93
CA THR A 808 22.67 -1.83 -25.02
C THR A 808 22.70 -0.39 -24.52
N LEU A 809 21.87 -0.03 -23.52
CA LEU A 809 21.94 1.29 -22.88
C LEU A 809 23.27 1.51 -22.16
N LYS A 810 23.80 0.49 -21.50
CA LYS A 810 25.11 0.57 -20.84
C LYS A 810 26.24 0.74 -21.86
N GLU A 811 26.19 0.00 -22.97
CA GLU A 811 27.12 0.17 -24.09
C GLU A 811 27.04 1.58 -24.69
N LEU A 812 25.83 2.10 -24.90
CA LEU A 812 25.63 3.47 -25.39
C LEU A 812 26.20 4.51 -24.42
N GLN A 813 25.96 4.36 -23.12
CA GLN A 813 26.54 5.24 -22.08
C GLN A 813 28.07 5.18 -22.08
N ASP A 814 28.66 4.00 -22.23
CA ASP A 814 30.12 3.86 -22.28
C ASP A 814 30.71 4.44 -23.58
N THR A 815 30.03 4.29 -24.72
CA THR A 815 30.44 4.99 -25.97
C THR A 815 30.32 6.50 -25.85
N GLU A 816 29.31 7.01 -25.15
CA GLU A 816 29.15 8.43 -24.89
C GLU A 816 30.29 8.97 -24.02
N ARG A 817 30.63 8.26 -22.93
CA ARG A 817 31.79 8.57 -22.08
C ARG A 817 33.09 8.57 -22.88
N GLN A 818 33.27 7.60 -23.76
CA GLN A 818 34.44 7.51 -24.63
C GLN A 818 34.51 8.69 -25.61
N LYS A 819 33.39 9.09 -26.22
CA LYS A 819 33.31 10.28 -27.09
C LYS A 819 33.58 11.57 -26.30
N ARG A 820 33.03 11.72 -25.10
CA ARG A 820 33.31 12.86 -24.20
C ARG A 820 34.81 12.94 -23.87
N MET A 821 35.45 11.81 -23.57
CA MET A 821 36.90 11.76 -23.38
C MET A 821 37.70 12.12 -24.65
N GLN A 822 37.27 11.66 -25.82
CA GLN A 822 37.92 12.01 -27.10
C GLN A 822 37.81 13.51 -27.38
N VAL A 823 36.63 14.10 -27.16
CA VAL A 823 36.41 15.56 -27.29
C VAL A 823 37.27 16.33 -26.30
N GLN A 824 37.40 15.85 -25.06
CA GLN A 824 38.27 16.48 -24.07
C GLN A 824 39.75 16.41 -24.48
N LYS A 825 40.22 15.26 -24.98
CA LYS A 825 41.59 15.13 -25.52
C LYS A 825 41.84 16.05 -26.71
N LEU A 826 40.85 16.20 -27.59
CA LEU A 826 40.92 17.14 -28.71
C LEU A 826 40.97 18.59 -28.22
N ARG A 827 40.12 18.98 -27.25
CA ARG A 827 40.17 20.31 -26.61
C ARG A 827 41.53 20.58 -25.98
N ASP A 828 42.07 19.62 -25.23
CA ASP A 828 43.39 19.74 -24.61
C ASP A 828 44.50 19.87 -25.67
N SER A 829 44.39 19.14 -26.79
CA SER A 829 45.35 19.23 -27.90
C SER A 829 45.31 20.61 -28.59
N VAL A 830 44.11 21.16 -28.81
CA VAL A 830 43.91 22.51 -29.37
C VAL A 830 44.40 23.58 -28.40
N GLN A 831 44.21 23.38 -27.10
CA GLN A 831 44.71 24.30 -26.09
C GLN A 831 46.25 24.26 -26.01
N ARG A 832 46.87 23.09 -26.17
CA ARG A 832 48.33 22.95 -26.28
C ARG A 832 48.87 23.57 -27.56
N SER A 833 48.21 23.39 -28.72
CA SER A 833 48.64 24.01 -29.97
C SER A 833 48.52 25.53 -29.94
N ARG A 834 47.47 26.08 -29.32
CA ARG A 834 47.36 27.54 -29.06
C ARG A 834 48.46 28.06 -28.14
N LYS A 835 48.82 27.31 -27.08
CA LYS A 835 49.94 27.69 -26.21
C LYS A 835 51.28 27.69 -26.96
N LEU A 836 51.51 26.71 -27.83
CA LEU A 836 52.72 26.65 -28.66
C LEU A 836 52.75 27.75 -29.73
N ALA A 837 51.62 28.05 -30.38
CA ALA A 837 51.51 29.15 -31.35
C ALA A 837 51.80 30.52 -30.71
N ASN A 838 51.30 30.75 -29.49
CA ASN A 838 51.60 31.98 -28.75
C ASN A 838 53.09 32.09 -28.39
N VAL A 839 53.74 30.99 -28.02
CA VAL A 839 55.19 30.96 -27.72
C VAL A 839 56.04 31.19 -28.99
N VAL A 840 55.59 30.72 -30.17
CA VAL A 840 56.28 30.97 -31.44
C VAL A 840 56.08 32.42 -31.92
N SER A 841 54.91 33.02 -31.70
CA SER A 841 54.66 34.43 -32.05
C SER A 841 55.55 35.41 -31.28
N VAL A 842 55.89 35.09 -30.03
CA VAL A 842 56.78 35.90 -29.17
C VAL A 842 58.26 35.77 -29.56
N LYS A 843 58.64 34.74 -30.33
CA LYS A 843 60.02 34.55 -30.83
C LYS A 843 60.28 35.15 -32.21
N CYS A 844 59.26 35.56 -32.98
CA CYS A 844 59.45 36.23 -34.27
C CYS A 844 59.45 37.77 -34.18
N SER A 845 59.31 38.35 -32.98
CA SER A 845 59.34 39.79 -32.74
C SER A 845 60.55 40.24 -31.91
N ARG A 846 61.69 39.57 -32.07
CA ARG A 846 63.00 40.03 -31.58
C ARG A 846 63.96 40.24 -32.73
#